data_AF-A0A8T2LH47-F1
#
_entry.id   AF-A0A8T2LH47-F1
#
_cell.length_a   1.000
_cell.length_b   1.000
_cell.length_c   1.000
_cell.angle_alpha   90.00
_cell.angle_beta   90.00
_cell.angle_gamma   90.00
#
_symmetry.space_group_name_H-M   'P 1'
#
loop_
_entity.id
_entity.type
_entity.pdbx_description
1 polymer ?
#
loop_
_entity_poly.entity_id
_entity_poly.type
_entity_poly.pdbx_seq_one_letter_code
_entity_poly.pdbx_strand_id
1 'polypeptide(L)'
;MALIKFILATAVASMVLSLSNGEDTVGKPTIQQSPSFSMIYTGEQVTLTCKVKEQSSDWKFYWYKTSEKSKPLNSDTSKSTYTINSAQVSDSGTYMCRVQKGNSSISPEVNHDLTVKSPPEPKITQTSGWDRVFPGEKVTLKCVILDKPTDWNYVWLLNNNPVAGSGDTLTISIINQGQGGHYTCQTELQNRPKTQVKSSPFTLTVYGNPTLLLRKTPSYSVFYPGEQVTFTCEVQEQSSDWKFYWYKASDKSKQLNSDTSKSSYTINTVQPSDGGTYVCQVKRGDGNFQHENNHDLTVKSPPEPKISQTSGWDRVFPGEKVTLKCEIPETSTDWKYVWFKNNNPAKGSGDTLTISPINQGHGGDYTCQTEIQNRPKTQVKSSPFTLTVYAGKPTLRQGQNPAFSVIYIGEQVTLTCEVQEQSSGWKYHWYKIPDKSKHLNSDTSTSSYTINAAQVSDSGIYVCRVQRGENFQHEVNHDLTIKSPPQPNIIQTSGWKKVFPGEKVILKCEIPDKHMDWKYMWLLNNIPVVGSGDTLNISSINHNYHGNFTCQTELQNRPMTQVKSPSFTLTVYAGNPTLLLEKTPSYNVFYTGEQVTLTCKVKEQSSDWKFYWYKTSEKLNPLNSDSSKSSYTINAVQVSDNGTYVCRVKRGDGNFQHEKKLHISVKGPPEPKINQTSGWDRVFPGEKVTLKCEIPDKSTDWNYVWFLNNNPAKGSGDTLTISSINQGQGGDYTCQTELQNRPKTQVKSSSFTLTVYAGNPTLLLEKTPSYNVFYTGEQVTLTCKIKEQSSDWKFYWYKTSDESKPLNSDTSTSSYTINAAQVTDNGTYVCRVKRGDGNFQHEKNFVLTVKGPPEPKVNQKSGWERVFPGEKVTLKCEIMDKPTDWKYVWFLNNNPAKGSGDTLTISIINQGQGGDYTCQSELQNRPKTQVKSSSFTLSVYARPHTVLTLETSWTDIMSVDTLTLKCEVQDETFGWNYTWYKDGVFEVSTDEERYSVKATEETFESEYKCRGNRTERPLYSSFSEGFRANKLVLKRKILLAFSGCVVCSIVLLIIGCIVLRVTRKPEKKEAVKEDLFISMTNSKTETSSPLQEYLKENGPPVDKGEHNESTASAAMDEIKDAVVDVDVLPAKNTGGFTSFQVEKSAGNGLKSEEHDESAALLKK
;
A
#
# COMPACT_ATOMS: atom_id res chain seq x y z
N MET A 1 110.94 -124.64 -94.64
CA MET A 1 111.22 -126.06 -94.99
C MET A 1 111.09 -126.19 -96.51
N ALA A 2 111.99 -126.91 -97.18
CA ALA A 2 111.94 -127.32 -98.61
C ALA A 2 111.38 -126.28 -99.63
N LEU A 3 112.17 -125.54 -100.41
CA LEU A 3 112.97 -125.99 -101.58
C LEU A 3 112.85 -127.47 -102.02
N ILE A 4 112.76 -127.69 -103.34
CA ILE A 4 112.94 -128.97 -104.08
C ILE A 4 111.70 -129.89 -104.18
N LYS A 5 110.89 -129.65 -105.24
CA LYS A 5 110.36 -130.60 -106.27
C LYS A 5 109.12 -129.98 -106.95
N PHE A 6 108.68 -130.26 -108.18
CA PHE A 6 109.10 -130.87 -109.46
C PHE A 6 107.77 -131.24 -110.18
N ILE A 7 107.78 -131.55 -111.50
CA ILE A 7 106.74 -132.29 -112.28
C ILE A 7 105.56 -131.50 -112.95
N LEU A 8 105.60 -131.52 -114.30
CA LEU A 8 104.57 -131.58 -115.38
C LEU A 8 103.24 -130.77 -115.32
N ALA A 9 102.90 -130.10 -116.44
CA ALA A 9 101.87 -130.56 -117.42
C ALA A 9 101.66 -129.65 -118.68
N THR A 10 101.73 -130.25 -119.89
CA THR A 10 100.95 -129.97 -121.15
C THR A 10 100.89 -128.57 -121.81
N ALA A 11 100.77 -128.37 -123.15
CA ALA A 11 100.98 -129.20 -124.37
C ALA A 11 100.98 -128.27 -125.64
N VAL A 12 101.89 -128.43 -126.62
CA VAL A 12 101.75 -129.04 -128.00
C VAL A 12 100.77 -128.31 -128.95
N ALA A 13 101.07 -127.96 -130.23
CA ALA A 13 102.22 -128.18 -131.16
C ALA A 13 102.84 -126.82 -131.64
N SER A 14 103.45 -126.54 -132.82
CA SER A 14 103.80 -127.19 -134.13
C SER A 14 105.00 -126.41 -134.77
N MET A 15 105.83 -126.78 -135.78
CA MET A 15 105.87 -127.75 -136.92
C MET A 15 105.07 -127.33 -138.18
N VAL A 16 105.52 -127.49 -139.46
CA VAL A 16 106.60 -128.29 -140.14
C VAL A 16 107.21 -127.55 -141.38
N LEU A 17 108.49 -127.83 -141.73
CA LEU A 17 109.33 -127.74 -142.99
C LEU A 17 108.86 -127.02 -144.31
N SER A 18 109.64 -126.76 -145.39
CA SER A 18 111.06 -127.03 -145.80
C SER A 18 111.57 -126.13 -146.97
N LEU A 19 112.91 -126.02 -147.07
CA LEU A 19 113.79 -125.81 -148.25
C LEU A 19 113.21 -125.79 -149.68
N SER A 20 113.60 -124.79 -150.50
CA SER A 20 114.58 -124.94 -151.62
C SER A 20 114.82 -123.60 -152.37
N ASN A 21 115.83 -123.52 -153.25
CA ASN A 21 116.31 -122.27 -153.88
C ASN A 21 115.53 -121.85 -155.14
N GLY A 22 115.39 -120.54 -155.39
CA GLY A 22 115.00 -120.00 -156.71
C GLY A 22 114.66 -118.49 -156.75
N GLU A 23 115.64 -117.65 -157.10
CA GLU A 23 115.53 -116.26 -157.62
C GLU A 23 114.81 -115.14 -156.79
N ASP A 24 114.98 -113.91 -157.32
CA ASP A 24 114.04 -112.76 -157.32
C ASP A 24 113.94 -111.70 -156.18
N THR A 25 113.61 -110.48 -156.62
CA THR A 25 113.04 -109.28 -155.94
C THR A 25 113.91 -108.33 -155.08
N VAL A 26 113.54 -107.04 -155.15
CA VAL A 26 114.05 -105.93 -154.31
C VAL A 26 113.24 -105.83 -153.00
N GLY A 27 113.94 -105.75 -151.86
CA GLY A 27 113.34 -105.80 -150.52
C GLY A 27 112.44 -104.62 -150.12
N LYS A 28 111.37 -104.93 -149.36
CA LYS A 28 110.32 -104.01 -148.89
C LYS A 28 110.76 -103.11 -147.70
N PRO A 29 110.33 -101.83 -147.62
CA PRO A 29 110.62 -100.93 -146.49
C PRO A 29 109.75 -101.20 -145.24
N THR A 30 109.97 -100.43 -144.17
CA THR A 30 109.18 -100.41 -142.91
C THR A 30 109.09 -98.98 -142.34
N ILE A 31 108.09 -98.69 -141.49
CA ILE A 31 107.94 -97.38 -140.81
C ILE A 31 108.11 -97.54 -139.28
N GLN A 32 108.70 -96.55 -138.62
CA GLN A 32 108.81 -96.45 -137.16
C GLN A 32 108.44 -95.04 -136.65
N GLN A 33 107.70 -94.97 -135.54
CA GLN A 33 107.33 -93.72 -134.85
C GLN A 33 108.28 -93.39 -133.68
N SER A 34 108.57 -92.10 -133.48
CA SER A 34 109.24 -91.56 -132.29
C SER A 34 108.56 -90.25 -131.82
N PRO A 35 108.21 -90.07 -130.53
CA PRO A 35 108.30 -91.06 -129.46
C PRO A 35 107.31 -92.23 -129.69
N SER A 36 107.65 -93.41 -129.17
CA SER A 36 106.86 -94.64 -129.35
C SER A 36 105.65 -94.73 -128.39
N PHE A 37 105.04 -93.60 -128.04
CA PHE A 37 103.82 -93.60 -127.24
C PHE A 37 102.65 -94.12 -128.08
N SER A 38 101.85 -95.03 -127.52
CA SER A 38 100.62 -95.53 -128.15
C SER A 38 99.54 -94.45 -128.32
N MET A 39 99.66 -93.35 -127.57
CA MET A 39 98.80 -92.18 -127.68
C MET A 39 99.61 -90.91 -127.48
N ILE A 40 99.67 -90.09 -128.53
CA ILE A 40 100.21 -88.73 -128.50
C ILE A 40 99.10 -87.81 -127.99
N TYR A 41 99.44 -86.84 -127.13
CA TYR A 41 98.50 -85.81 -126.70
C TYR A 41 98.70 -84.50 -127.49
N THR A 42 97.62 -83.73 -127.68
CA THR A 42 97.62 -82.49 -128.45
C THR A 42 98.72 -81.53 -128.00
N GLY A 43 99.60 -81.13 -128.93
CA GLY A 43 100.74 -80.25 -128.65
C GLY A 43 102.06 -80.96 -128.30
N GLU A 44 102.13 -82.29 -128.38
CA GLU A 44 103.38 -83.05 -128.40
C GLU A 44 103.96 -83.19 -129.82
N GLN A 45 105.26 -83.45 -129.96
CA GLN A 45 105.94 -83.68 -131.25
C GLN A 45 105.99 -85.17 -131.59
N VAL A 46 105.88 -85.53 -132.87
CA VAL A 46 106.03 -86.91 -133.36
C VAL A 46 106.71 -86.96 -134.73
N THR A 47 107.58 -87.96 -134.94
CA THR A 47 108.30 -88.22 -136.19
C THR A 47 108.10 -89.65 -136.66
N LEU A 48 107.84 -89.82 -137.95
CA LEU A 48 107.77 -91.10 -138.65
C LEU A 48 109.04 -91.29 -139.50
N THR A 49 109.62 -92.49 -139.48
CA THR A 49 110.89 -92.81 -140.16
C THR A 49 110.72 -94.06 -141.03
N CYS A 50 111.06 -93.96 -142.32
CA CYS A 50 110.98 -95.07 -143.28
C CYS A 50 112.34 -95.76 -143.43
N LYS A 51 112.44 -97.04 -143.06
CA LYS A 51 113.69 -97.81 -143.04
C LYS A 51 113.70 -98.88 -144.14
N VAL A 52 114.86 -99.04 -144.77
CA VAL A 52 115.20 -100.09 -145.75
C VAL A 52 116.32 -100.97 -145.19
N LYS A 53 116.41 -102.23 -145.64
CA LYS A 53 117.41 -103.19 -145.11
C LYS A 53 118.86 -102.82 -145.45
N GLU A 54 119.11 -102.31 -146.65
CA GLU A 54 120.43 -101.85 -147.10
C GLU A 54 120.37 -100.36 -147.44
N GLN A 55 121.21 -99.56 -146.78
CA GLN A 55 121.38 -98.15 -147.14
C GLN A 55 122.36 -97.99 -148.31
N SER A 56 122.06 -97.01 -149.16
CA SER A 56 122.82 -96.64 -150.36
C SER A 56 122.41 -95.20 -150.72
N SER A 57 123.32 -94.44 -151.32
CA SER A 57 123.10 -93.08 -151.84
C SER A 57 121.96 -93.00 -152.85
N ASP A 58 121.65 -94.11 -153.52
CA ASP A 58 120.85 -94.12 -154.75
C ASP A 58 119.36 -94.41 -154.47
N TRP A 59 118.98 -94.42 -153.18
CA TRP A 59 117.60 -94.56 -152.72
C TRP A 59 116.87 -93.21 -152.69
N LYS A 60 115.64 -93.20 -153.21
CA LYS A 60 114.68 -92.10 -153.04
C LYS A 60 113.47 -92.56 -152.24
N PHE A 61 113.02 -91.72 -151.32
CA PHE A 61 111.89 -91.95 -150.40
C PHE A 61 110.73 -91.02 -150.74
N TYR A 62 109.51 -91.56 -150.75
CA TYR A 62 108.28 -90.83 -151.06
C TYR A 62 107.23 -91.12 -149.99
N TRP A 63 106.90 -90.10 -149.19
CA TRP A 63 105.87 -90.13 -148.15
C TRP A 63 104.52 -89.64 -148.68
N TYR A 64 103.43 -90.24 -148.23
CA TYR A 64 102.05 -89.79 -148.51
C TYR A 64 101.18 -89.94 -147.25
N LYS A 65 100.10 -89.18 -147.13
CA LYS A 65 98.98 -89.54 -146.24
C LYS A 65 97.99 -90.36 -147.07
N THR A 66 97.47 -91.46 -146.54
CA THR A 66 96.73 -92.44 -147.36
C THR A 66 95.45 -91.86 -147.99
N SER A 67 94.90 -90.82 -147.39
CA SER A 67 93.78 -90.01 -147.89
C SER A 67 94.10 -89.19 -149.15
N GLU A 68 95.37 -88.89 -149.44
CA GLU A 68 95.78 -88.00 -150.53
C GLU A 68 97.11 -88.45 -151.15
N LYS A 69 97.00 -89.21 -152.26
CA LYS A 69 98.15 -89.78 -153.00
C LYS A 69 98.60 -88.95 -154.21
N SER A 70 98.06 -87.75 -154.39
CA SER A 70 98.23 -86.94 -155.62
C SER A 70 99.67 -86.44 -155.82
N LYS A 71 100.37 -86.11 -154.73
CA LYS A 71 101.78 -85.69 -154.67
C LYS A 71 102.40 -86.17 -153.34
N PRO A 72 103.72 -86.40 -153.26
CA PRO A 72 104.37 -86.77 -152.01
C PRO A 72 104.37 -85.61 -151.01
N LEU A 73 104.24 -85.93 -149.72
CA LEU A 73 104.34 -85.01 -148.58
C LEU A 73 105.74 -84.41 -148.42
N ASN A 74 106.78 -85.11 -148.89
CA ASN A 74 108.15 -84.64 -148.89
C ASN A 74 108.58 -84.19 -150.30
N SER A 75 109.04 -82.94 -150.41
CA SER A 75 109.69 -82.42 -151.62
C SER A 75 111.13 -82.94 -151.76
N ASP A 76 111.85 -83.03 -150.65
CA ASP A 76 113.16 -83.66 -150.57
C ASP A 76 113.02 -85.18 -150.46
N THR A 77 113.30 -85.87 -151.57
CA THR A 77 113.21 -87.33 -151.70
C THR A 77 114.45 -88.07 -151.21
N SER A 78 115.50 -87.36 -150.76
CA SER A 78 116.66 -87.99 -150.08
C SER A 78 116.37 -88.34 -148.62
N LYS A 79 115.41 -87.64 -147.98
CA LYS A 79 115.07 -87.83 -146.57
C LYS A 79 114.05 -88.95 -146.36
N SER A 80 114.38 -89.86 -145.45
CA SER A 80 113.54 -90.98 -145.06
C SER A 80 112.52 -90.65 -143.95
N THR A 81 112.50 -89.43 -143.42
CA THR A 81 111.68 -89.03 -142.26
C THR A 81 110.59 -88.01 -142.60
N TYR A 82 109.49 -88.04 -141.84
CA TYR A 82 108.43 -87.03 -141.85
C TYR A 82 108.06 -86.66 -140.40
N THR A 83 108.06 -85.37 -140.07
CA THR A 83 107.93 -84.87 -138.69
C THR A 83 106.76 -83.90 -138.53
N ILE A 84 106.00 -84.07 -137.46
CA ILE A 84 104.88 -83.22 -137.04
C ILE A 84 105.26 -82.57 -135.71
N ASN A 85 105.49 -81.25 -135.73
CA ASN A 85 106.12 -80.53 -134.60
C ASN A 85 105.18 -80.23 -133.42
N SER A 86 103.87 -80.22 -133.65
CA SER A 86 102.85 -79.96 -132.62
C SER A 86 101.57 -80.67 -133.03
N ALA A 87 101.47 -81.94 -132.67
CA ALA A 87 100.43 -82.85 -133.12
C ALA A 87 99.03 -82.35 -132.74
N GLN A 88 98.16 -82.21 -133.73
CA GLN A 88 96.74 -81.93 -133.59
C GLN A 88 95.93 -83.21 -133.77
N VAL A 89 94.66 -83.23 -133.32
CA VAL A 89 93.78 -84.41 -133.50
C VAL A 89 93.64 -84.78 -134.99
N SER A 90 93.62 -83.78 -135.87
CA SER A 90 93.59 -83.91 -137.35
C SER A 90 94.84 -84.53 -137.97
N ASP A 91 95.97 -84.54 -137.26
CA ASP A 91 97.19 -85.21 -137.75
C ASP A 91 97.07 -86.73 -137.68
N SER A 92 96.11 -87.27 -136.92
CA SER A 92 95.83 -88.71 -136.86
C SER A 92 95.53 -89.34 -138.24
N GLY A 93 95.71 -90.64 -138.34
CA GLY A 93 95.44 -91.45 -139.54
C GLY A 93 96.68 -92.07 -140.18
N THR A 94 96.47 -92.74 -141.30
CA THR A 94 97.45 -93.62 -141.94
C THR A 94 98.44 -92.88 -142.85
N TYR A 95 99.71 -92.84 -142.48
CA TYR A 95 100.82 -92.36 -143.31
C TYR A 95 101.49 -93.53 -144.01
N MET A 96 102.04 -93.31 -145.21
CA MET A 96 102.71 -94.35 -145.99
C MET A 96 104.02 -93.90 -146.64
N CYS A 97 104.89 -94.86 -146.90
CA CYS A 97 106.17 -94.67 -147.58
C CYS A 97 106.31 -95.63 -148.78
N ARG A 98 106.94 -95.14 -149.85
CA ARG A 98 107.48 -95.92 -150.98
C ARG A 98 108.97 -95.59 -151.18
N VAL A 99 109.76 -96.55 -151.67
CA VAL A 99 111.18 -96.33 -152.01
C VAL A 99 111.57 -96.84 -153.41
N GLN A 100 112.60 -96.24 -154.02
CA GLN A 100 113.15 -96.62 -155.33
C GLN A 100 114.69 -96.54 -155.32
N LYS A 101 115.39 -97.52 -155.92
CA LYS A 101 116.88 -97.57 -156.03
C LYS A 101 117.32 -97.38 -157.48
N GLY A 102 118.01 -96.28 -157.80
CA GLY A 102 118.41 -95.95 -159.18
C GLY A 102 117.21 -95.94 -160.15
N ASN A 103 117.37 -96.54 -161.33
CA ASN A 103 116.30 -96.72 -162.33
C ASN A 103 115.44 -98.00 -162.12
N SER A 104 115.54 -98.67 -160.97
CA SER A 104 114.73 -99.86 -160.67
C SER A 104 113.24 -99.52 -160.50
N SER A 105 112.38 -100.54 -160.51
CA SER A 105 110.97 -100.40 -160.15
C SER A 105 110.78 -99.88 -158.71
N ILE A 106 109.69 -99.12 -158.51
CA ILE A 106 109.31 -98.61 -157.19
C ILE A 106 108.76 -99.76 -156.33
N SER A 107 109.17 -99.79 -155.05
CA SER A 107 108.76 -100.82 -154.08
C SER A 107 107.28 -100.74 -153.65
N PRO A 108 106.71 -101.84 -153.10
CA PRO A 108 105.34 -101.85 -152.57
C PRO A 108 105.11 -100.87 -151.41
N GLU A 109 103.87 -100.38 -151.28
CA GLU A 109 103.46 -99.48 -150.20
C GLU A 109 103.58 -100.12 -148.80
N VAL A 110 103.90 -99.29 -147.82
CA VAL A 110 103.91 -99.63 -146.38
C VAL A 110 103.32 -98.48 -145.58
N ASN A 111 102.47 -98.83 -144.61
CA ASN A 111 101.59 -97.91 -143.88
C ASN A 111 101.92 -97.91 -142.37
N HIS A 112 101.61 -96.81 -141.68
CA HIS A 112 101.64 -96.66 -140.22
C HIS A 112 100.56 -95.69 -139.76
N ASP A 113 99.82 -96.05 -138.70
CA ASP A 113 98.75 -95.22 -138.14
C ASP A 113 99.22 -94.35 -136.98
N LEU A 114 98.95 -93.04 -137.06
CA LEU A 114 99.18 -92.09 -135.97
C LEU A 114 97.86 -91.80 -135.24
N THR A 115 97.88 -91.73 -133.90
CA THR A 115 96.70 -91.37 -133.07
C THR A 115 97.05 -90.25 -132.10
N VAL A 116 96.26 -89.17 -132.13
CA VAL A 116 96.41 -87.98 -131.29
C VAL A 116 95.08 -87.69 -130.55
N LYS A 117 95.14 -87.44 -129.24
CA LYS A 117 93.97 -87.08 -128.40
C LYS A 117 94.24 -85.86 -127.51
N SER A 118 93.25 -85.38 -126.76
CA SER A 118 93.42 -84.37 -125.69
C SER A 118 93.36 -85.02 -124.29
N PRO A 119 93.95 -84.40 -123.24
CA PRO A 119 93.94 -84.94 -121.88
C PRO A 119 92.55 -84.96 -121.21
N PRO A 120 92.26 -85.89 -120.28
CA PRO A 120 90.96 -86.01 -119.59
C PRO A 120 90.85 -85.13 -118.32
N GLU A 121 89.67 -84.56 -118.07
CA GLU A 121 89.41 -83.64 -116.94
C GLU A 121 89.00 -84.35 -115.61
N PRO A 122 89.48 -83.87 -114.44
CA PRO A 122 89.04 -84.33 -113.12
C PRO A 122 87.74 -83.65 -112.62
N LYS A 123 87.05 -84.26 -111.65
CA LYS A 123 85.84 -83.75 -110.98
C LYS A 123 85.91 -83.93 -109.46
N ILE A 124 85.21 -83.11 -108.68
CA ILE A 124 85.18 -83.17 -107.19
C ILE A 124 83.78 -83.59 -106.69
N THR A 125 83.75 -84.32 -105.58
CA THR A 125 82.54 -84.80 -104.88
C THR A 125 82.66 -84.61 -103.36
N GLN A 126 81.54 -84.40 -102.65
CA GLN A 126 81.47 -84.37 -101.18
C GLN A 126 80.92 -85.70 -100.65
N THR A 127 81.47 -86.20 -99.53
CA THR A 127 81.14 -87.53 -98.98
C THR A 127 80.71 -87.53 -97.51
N SER A 128 80.54 -86.36 -96.88
CA SER A 128 80.19 -86.22 -95.46
C SER A 128 78.70 -86.33 -95.11
N GLY A 129 77.80 -86.48 -96.08
CA GLY A 129 76.37 -86.76 -95.85
C GLY A 129 75.49 -85.60 -95.35
N TRP A 130 76.04 -84.44 -94.99
CA TRP A 130 75.28 -83.28 -94.53
C TRP A 130 74.66 -82.48 -95.70
N ASP A 131 73.32 -82.39 -95.74
CA ASP A 131 72.57 -81.52 -96.69
C ASP A 131 72.82 -80.02 -96.46
N ARG A 132 73.10 -79.64 -95.21
CA ARG A 132 73.52 -78.30 -94.78
C ARG A 132 74.62 -78.46 -93.76
N VAL A 133 75.71 -77.72 -93.94
CA VAL A 133 76.88 -77.77 -93.06
C VAL A 133 76.89 -76.57 -92.13
N PHE A 134 77.08 -76.80 -90.83
CA PHE A 134 77.17 -75.79 -89.77
C PHE A 134 78.59 -75.73 -89.16
N PRO A 135 78.98 -74.62 -88.51
CA PRO A 135 80.28 -74.49 -87.86
C PRO A 135 80.46 -75.54 -86.76
N GLY A 136 81.61 -76.23 -86.78
CA GLY A 136 81.91 -77.33 -85.87
C GLY A 136 81.74 -78.74 -86.47
N GLU A 137 81.04 -78.88 -87.59
CA GLU A 137 80.81 -80.17 -88.24
C GLU A 137 82.02 -80.68 -89.05
N LYS A 138 81.99 -81.95 -89.46
CA LYS A 138 83.07 -82.63 -90.22
C LYS A 138 82.70 -82.77 -91.70
N VAL A 139 83.63 -82.42 -92.59
CA VAL A 139 83.44 -82.45 -94.06
C VAL A 139 84.59 -83.18 -94.77
N THR A 140 84.27 -83.96 -95.82
CA THR A 140 85.25 -84.64 -96.68
C THR A 140 84.90 -84.45 -98.15
N LEU A 141 85.91 -84.13 -98.97
CA LEU A 141 85.84 -83.95 -100.42
C LEU A 141 86.79 -84.93 -101.13
N LYS A 142 86.43 -85.40 -102.33
CA LYS A 142 87.23 -86.35 -103.13
C LYS A 142 87.28 -85.96 -104.61
N CYS A 143 88.46 -86.04 -105.21
CA CYS A 143 88.76 -85.71 -106.60
C CYS A 143 88.88 -87.01 -107.44
N VAL A 144 88.27 -87.04 -108.63
CA VAL A 144 88.11 -88.23 -109.46
C VAL A 144 88.42 -87.89 -110.91
N ILE A 145 89.36 -88.62 -111.53
CA ILE A 145 89.58 -88.65 -112.98
C ILE A 145 88.80 -89.84 -113.54
N LEU A 146 88.06 -89.64 -114.63
CA LEU A 146 87.35 -90.72 -115.34
C LEU A 146 88.33 -91.52 -116.23
N ASP A 147 88.06 -92.81 -116.41
CA ASP A 147 88.84 -93.74 -117.26
C ASP A 147 90.35 -93.81 -116.95
N LYS A 148 90.74 -93.88 -115.66
CA LYS A 148 92.15 -94.03 -115.21
C LYS A 148 92.87 -95.26 -115.80
N PRO A 149 94.03 -95.08 -116.48
CA PRO A 149 94.91 -96.19 -116.85
C PRO A 149 96.38 -96.00 -116.42
N THR A 150 96.74 -94.87 -115.79
CA THR A 150 98.12 -94.38 -115.63
C THR A 150 98.27 -93.44 -114.42
N ASP A 151 99.49 -93.22 -113.96
CA ASP A 151 99.80 -92.42 -112.77
C ASP A 151 99.69 -90.90 -112.98
N TRP A 152 98.79 -90.27 -112.20
CA TRP A 152 98.53 -88.83 -112.17
C TRP A 152 98.94 -88.24 -110.82
N ASN A 153 99.56 -87.07 -110.83
CA ASN A 153 99.79 -86.25 -109.64
C ASN A 153 98.57 -85.36 -109.35
N TYR A 154 98.28 -85.08 -108.08
CA TYR A 154 97.11 -84.30 -107.64
C TYR A 154 97.55 -83.09 -106.80
N VAL A 155 96.97 -81.91 -107.06
CA VAL A 155 97.11 -80.72 -106.22
C VAL A 155 95.73 -80.15 -105.91
N TRP A 156 95.40 -80.02 -104.63
CA TRP A 156 94.16 -79.40 -104.16
C TRP A 156 94.36 -77.89 -103.97
N LEU A 157 93.38 -77.11 -104.43
CA LEU A 157 93.36 -75.66 -104.34
C LEU A 157 92.03 -75.20 -103.72
N LEU A 158 92.07 -74.29 -102.74
CA LEU A 158 90.91 -73.52 -102.27
C LEU A 158 91.04 -72.08 -102.75
N ASN A 159 90.06 -71.60 -103.52
CA ASN A 159 90.07 -70.26 -104.12
C ASN A 159 91.40 -69.99 -104.88
N ASN A 160 91.86 -70.98 -105.64
CA ASN A 160 93.16 -71.07 -106.34
C ASN A 160 94.44 -71.18 -105.47
N ASN A 161 94.36 -71.15 -104.14
CA ASN A 161 95.53 -71.31 -103.26
C ASN A 161 95.72 -72.78 -102.83
N PRO A 162 96.95 -73.34 -102.82
CA PRO A 162 97.20 -74.72 -102.39
C PRO A 162 96.69 -75.04 -100.98
N VAL A 163 96.05 -76.20 -100.82
CA VAL A 163 95.62 -76.74 -99.53
C VAL A 163 96.09 -78.19 -99.34
N ALA A 164 96.29 -78.60 -98.08
CA ALA A 164 96.82 -79.91 -97.73
C ALA A 164 95.78 -81.03 -97.96
N GLY A 165 95.71 -81.55 -99.18
CA GLY A 165 95.00 -82.79 -99.53
C GLY A 165 95.92 -84.02 -99.46
N SER A 166 95.33 -85.18 -99.18
CA SER A 166 96.00 -86.49 -99.24
C SER A 166 95.68 -87.16 -100.57
N GLY A 167 96.50 -86.87 -101.58
CA GLY A 167 96.31 -87.36 -102.95
C GLY A 167 94.94 -86.97 -103.51
N ASP A 168 94.08 -87.97 -103.73
CA ASP A 168 92.75 -87.78 -104.32
C ASP A 168 91.67 -87.30 -103.33
N THR A 169 91.99 -87.06 -102.05
CA THR A 169 91.00 -86.79 -100.98
C THR A 169 91.43 -85.64 -100.04
N LEU A 170 90.48 -84.83 -99.58
CA LEU A 170 90.65 -83.73 -98.63
C LEU A 170 89.63 -83.87 -97.48
N THR A 171 90.05 -83.71 -96.22
CA THR A 171 89.16 -83.83 -95.04
C THR A 171 89.37 -82.67 -94.06
N ILE A 172 88.26 -82.15 -93.54
CA ILE A 172 88.18 -81.05 -92.58
C ILE A 172 87.44 -81.58 -91.34
N SER A 173 88.16 -81.79 -90.24
CA SER A 173 87.60 -82.43 -89.04
C SER A 173 86.61 -81.56 -88.26
N ILE A 174 86.82 -80.24 -88.30
CA ILE A 174 85.99 -79.20 -87.68
C ILE A 174 85.97 -78.05 -88.69
N ILE A 175 84.84 -77.81 -89.35
CA ILE A 175 84.71 -76.77 -90.36
C ILE A 175 84.31 -75.43 -89.73
N ASN A 176 84.98 -74.37 -90.14
CA ASN A 176 84.68 -73.00 -89.79
C ASN A 176 84.12 -72.24 -91.00
N GLN A 177 83.33 -71.18 -90.77
CA GLN A 177 82.64 -70.46 -91.84
C GLN A 177 83.61 -69.90 -92.91
N GLY A 178 84.82 -69.49 -92.51
CA GLY A 178 85.89 -69.03 -93.42
C GLY A 178 86.58 -70.12 -94.25
N GLN A 179 86.16 -71.38 -94.14
CA GLN A 179 86.60 -72.49 -95.01
C GLN A 179 85.57 -72.83 -96.10
N GLY A 180 84.45 -72.10 -96.17
CA GLY A 180 83.59 -72.10 -97.37
C GLY A 180 84.31 -71.45 -98.56
N GLY A 181 84.01 -71.91 -99.77
CA GLY A 181 84.65 -71.42 -101.00
C GLY A 181 84.71 -72.44 -102.12
N HIS A 182 85.50 -72.13 -103.14
CA HIS A 182 85.63 -72.92 -104.36
C HIS A 182 86.88 -73.80 -104.31
N TYR A 183 86.66 -75.11 -104.15
CA TYR A 183 87.70 -76.13 -104.23
C TYR A 183 87.93 -76.56 -105.67
N THR A 184 89.17 -76.60 -106.13
CA THR A 184 89.57 -77.17 -107.44
C THR A 184 90.70 -78.18 -107.24
N CYS A 185 90.78 -79.13 -108.17
CA CYS A 185 91.76 -80.21 -108.19
C CYS A 185 92.53 -80.12 -109.51
N GLN A 186 93.83 -79.89 -109.44
CA GLN A 186 94.72 -79.87 -110.60
C GLN A 186 95.42 -81.22 -110.74
N THR A 187 95.49 -81.74 -111.96
CA THR A 187 96.07 -83.05 -112.28
C THR A 187 97.05 -82.96 -113.44
N GLU A 188 98.17 -83.66 -113.35
CA GLU A 188 99.19 -83.76 -114.40
C GLU A 188 99.72 -85.19 -114.49
N LEU A 189 99.91 -85.69 -115.71
CA LEU A 189 100.46 -87.02 -115.95
C LEU A 189 101.98 -86.99 -115.82
N GLN A 190 102.54 -87.95 -115.07
CA GLN A 190 103.96 -87.91 -114.70
C GLN A 190 104.88 -87.81 -115.93
N ASN A 191 105.82 -86.86 -115.86
CA ASN A 191 106.80 -86.54 -116.91
C ASN A 191 106.23 -86.08 -118.28
N ARG A 192 104.94 -85.76 -118.39
CA ARG A 192 104.31 -85.21 -119.62
C ARG A 192 103.60 -83.87 -119.35
N PRO A 193 104.32 -82.75 -119.21
CA PRO A 193 103.75 -81.47 -118.77
C PRO A 193 102.73 -80.83 -119.72
N LYS A 194 102.62 -81.32 -120.96
CA LYS A 194 101.53 -80.96 -121.90
C LYS A 194 100.16 -81.57 -121.54
N THR A 195 100.09 -82.38 -120.48
CA THR A 195 98.84 -83.04 -120.02
C THR A 195 98.17 -82.37 -118.81
N GLN A 196 98.75 -81.27 -118.29
CA GLN A 196 98.24 -80.60 -117.10
C GLN A 196 96.83 -80.00 -117.32
N VAL A 197 95.92 -80.29 -116.39
CA VAL A 197 94.49 -79.91 -116.48
C VAL A 197 93.89 -79.67 -115.07
N LYS A 198 92.77 -78.95 -114.98
CA LYS A 198 92.08 -78.62 -113.71
C LYS A 198 90.63 -79.10 -113.73
N SER A 199 90.08 -79.37 -112.55
CA SER A 199 88.66 -79.65 -112.37
C SER A 199 87.83 -78.37 -112.50
N SER A 200 86.54 -78.54 -112.77
CA SER A 200 85.56 -77.51 -112.43
C SER A 200 85.59 -77.21 -110.90
N PRO A 201 85.26 -75.98 -110.47
CA PRO A 201 85.23 -75.65 -109.05
C PRO A 201 84.02 -76.26 -108.33
N PHE A 202 84.27 -76.90 -107.18
CA PHE A 202 83.25 -77.36 -106.25
C PHE A 202 83.05 -76.31 -105.14
N THR A 203 81.83 -75.82 -104.96
CA THR A 203 81.50 -74.81 -103.95
C THR A 203 81.05 -75.47 -102.65
N LEU A 204 81.77 -75.21 -101.56
CA LEU A 204 81.37 -75.62 -100.21
C LEU A 204 80.79 -74.41 -99.44
N THR A 205 79.62 -74.56 -98.84
CA THR A 205 78.91 -73.51 -98.12
C THR A 205 78.65 -73.91 -96.66
N VAL A 206 78.86 -72.97 -95.74
CA VAL A 206 78.68 -73.16 -94.29
C VAL A 206 77.68 -72.13 -93.77
N TYR A 207 76.61 -72.61 -93.12
CA TYR A 207 75.49 -71.80 -92.64
C TYR A 207 75.76 -71.17 -91.25
N GLY A 208 74.90 -70.24 -90.82
CA GLY A 208 74.92 -69.70 -89.45
C GLY A 208 74.19 -70.59 -88.44
N ASN A 209 74.33 -70.28 -87.15
CA ASN A 209 73.65 -70.98 -86.06
C ASN A 209 72.11 -70.85 -86.15
N PRO A 210 71.34 -71.85 -85.69
CA PRO A 210 69.88 -71.88 -85.78
C PRO A 210 69.16 -71.02 -84.73
N THR A 211 67.91 -70.72 -85.02
CA THR A 211 67.02 -69.83 -84.28
C THR A 211 65.96 -70.63 -83.51
N LEU A 212 65.84 -70.37 -82.20
CA LEU A 212 64.89 -71.04 -81.31
C LEU A 212 63.74 -70.12 -80.91
N LEU A 213 62.50 -70.58 -81.06
CA LEU A 213 61.29 -69.87 -80.64
C LEU A 213 60.60 -70.62 -79.51
N LEU A 214 60.42 -69.96 -78.36
CA LEU A 214 59.70 -70.48 -77.21
C LEU A 214 58.31 -69.86 -77.07
N ARG A 215 57.30 -70.70 -76.78
CA ARG A 215 55.91 -70.29 -76.56
C ARG A 215 55.31 -70.99 -75.33
N LYS A 216 54.31 -70.38 -74.69
CA LYS A 216 53.46 -71.02 -73.67
C LYS A 216 51.98 -71.01 -74.09
N THR A 217 51.24 -72.05 -73.71
CA THR A 217 49.83 -72.25 -74.05
C THR A 217 49.07 -72.79 -72.84
N PRO A 218 47.97 -72.15 -72.38
CA PRO A 218 47.46 -70.85 -72.82
C PRO A 218 48.48 -69.72 -72.66
N SER A 219 48.34 -68.64 -73.44
CA SER A 219 49.26 -67.49 -73.41
C SER A 219 48.95 -66.49 -72.28
N TYR A 220 48.49 -66.97 -71.12
CA TYR A 220 48.13 -66.08 -70.01
C TYR A 220 49.37 -65.36 -69.44
N SER A 221 49.20 -64.07 -69.14
CA SER A 221 50.21 -63.24 -68.47
C SER A 221 50.45 -63.70 -67.03
N VAL A 222 49.38 -64.11 -66.35
CA VAL A 222 49.37 -64.66 -64.99
C VAL A 222 48.51 -65.92 -64.95
N PHE A 223 49.04 -66.98 -64.35
CA PHE A 223 48.34 -68.20 -63.99
C PHE A 223 47.93 -68.19 -62.52
N TYR A 224 46.87 -68.92 -62.19
CA TYR A 224 46.38 -69.12 -60.82
C TYR A 224 46.49 -70.61 -60.42
N PRO A 225 46.62 -70.92 -59.10
CA PRO A 225 46.71 -72.29 -58.61
C PRO A 225 45.64 -73.23 -59.18
N GLY A 226 46.09 -74.37 -59.72
CA GLY A 226 45.20 -75.38 -60.28
C GLY A 226 44.83 -75.23 -61.77
N GLU A 227 45.43 -74.27 -62.48
CA GLU A 227 45.38 -74.20 -63.95
C GLU A 227 46.48 -75.08 -64.60
N GLN A 228 46.46 -75.22 -65.94
CA GLN A 228 47.43 -75.99 -66.74
C GLN A 228 48.18 -75.08 -67.71
N VAL A 229 49.49 -75.31 -67.90
CA VAL A 229 50.31 -74.64 -68.91
C VAL A 229 51.24 -75.60 -69.64
N THR A 230 51.36 -75.44 -70.95
CA THR A 230 52.30 -76.18 -71.82
C THR A 230 53.28 -75.20 -72.46
N PHE A 231 54.57 -75.45 -72.34
CA PHE A 231 55.63 -74.79 -73.10
C PHE A 231 55.91 -75.57 -74.39
N THR A 232 56.37 -74.88 -75.44
CA THR A 232 56.76 -75.49 -76.71
C THR A 232 57.96 -74.76 -77.31
N CYS A 233 58.87 -75.51 -77.94
CA CYS A 233 60.19 -75.09 -78.41
C CYS A 233 60.36 -75.44 -79.89
N GLU A 234 60.46 -74.43 -80.74
CA GLU A 234 60.45 -74.57 -82.21
C GLU A 234 61.82 -74.14 -82.77
N VAL A 235 62.45 -75.01 -83.57
CA VAL A 235 63.67 -74.68 -84.33
C VAL A 235 63.23 -74.22 -85.73
N GLN A 236 63.66 -73.04 -86.17
CA GLN A 236 63.14 -72.46 -87.43
C GLN A 236 63.81 -73.07 -88.68
N GLU A 237 65.04 -73.53 -88.57
CA GLU A 237 65.85 -74.08 -89.65
C GLU A 237 65.51 -75.55 -89.87
N GLN A 238 64.76 -75.82 -90.95
CA GLN A 238 64.33 -77.18 -91.31
C GLN A 238 65.53 -78.11 -91.53
N SER A 239 65.73 -79.01 -90.58
CA SER A 239 66.75 -80.07 -90.56
C SER A 239 66.31 -81.19 -89.63
N SER A 240 66.75 -82.41 -89.93
CA SER A 240 66.47 -83.61 -89.14
C SER A 240 67.26 -83.67 -87.83
N ASP A 241 66.87 -84.59 -86.95
CA ASP A 241 67.68 -85.10 -85.82
C ASP A 241 67.98 -84.15 -84.65
N TRP A 242 67.13 -83.12 -84.46
CA TRP A 242 67.12 -82.33 -83.23
C TRP A 242 66.62 -83.13 -82.01
N LYS A 243 67.23 -82.90 -80.85
CA LYS A 243 66.78 -83.38 -79.53
C LYS A 243 66.53 -82.22 -78.58
N PHE A 244 65.42 -82.25 -77.84
CA PHE A 244 64.93 -81.17 -76.97
C PHE A 244 65.08 -81.53 -75.49
N TYR A 245 65.60 -80.60 -74.69
CA TYR A 245 65.83 -80.75 -73.26
C TYR A 245 65.25 -79.54 -72.52
N TRP A 246 64.36 -79.80 -71.56
CA TRP A 246 63.69 -78.75 -70.77
C TRP A 246 64.27 -78.69 -69.36
N TYR A 247 64.51 -77.47 -68.87
CA TYR A 247 65.04 -77.18 -67.53
C TYR A 247 64.28 -76.01 -66.91
N LYS A 248 64.38 -75.84 -65.59
CA LYS A 248 64.06 -74.57 -64.93
C LYS A 248 65.36 -73.78 -64.79
N ALA A 249 65.39 -72.48 -65.08
CA ALA A 249 66.64 -71.71 -65.12
C ALA A 249 67.39 -71.69 -63.76
N SER A 250 66.65 -71.85 -62.66
CA SER A 250 67.19 -71.97 -61.30
C SER A 250 67.89 -73.31 -61.01
N ASP A 251 67.63 -74.35 -61.82
CA ASP A 251 68.22 -75.68 -61.69
C ASP A 251 68.33 -76.35 -63.07
N LYS A 252 69.47 -76.13 -63.74
CA LYS A 252 69.84 -76.85 -64.97
C LYS A 252 70.43 -78.24 -64.74
N SER A 253 70.59 -78.70 -63.49
CA SER A 253 71.03 -80.08 -63.21
C SER A 253 69.90 -81.08 -63.40
N LYS A 254 68.64 -80.64 -63.22
CA LYS A 254 67.44 -81.46 -63.33
C LYS A 254 66.69 -81.24 -64.65
N GLN A 255 66.84 -82.19 -65.57
CA GLN A 255 66.02 -82.27 -66.77
C GLN A 255 64.54 -82.54 -66.41
N LEU A 256 63.63 -81.81 -67.04
CA LEU A 256 62.18 -81.82 -66.75
C LEU A 256 61.38 -82.76 -67.66
N ASN A 257 61.78 -82.93 -68.92
CA ASN A 257 61.16 -83.86 -69.86
C ASN A 257 61.93 -85.19 -69.90
N SER A 258 61.26 -86.33 -69.81
CA SER A 258 61.89 -87.64 -70.05
C SER A 258 62.09 -87.95 -71.54
N ASP A 259 61.17 -87.50 -72.38
CA ASP A 259 61.19 -87.70 -73.83
C ASP A 259 61.84 -86.51 -74.53
N THR A 260 63.04 -86.71 -75.08
CA THR A 260 63.81 -85.69 -75.80
C THR A 260 63.48 -85.60 -77.29
N SER A 261 62.53 -86.39 -77.80
CA SER A 261 61.93 -86.18 -79.12
C SER A 261 60.81 -85.13 -79.10
N LYS A 262 60.18 -84.91 -77.94
CA LYS A 262 59.10 -83.92 -77.80
C LYS A 262 59.65 -82.52 -77.55
N SER A 263 59.23 -81.59 -78.42
CA SER A 263 59.49 -80.16 -78.33
C SER A 263 58.70 -79.43 -77.23
N SER A 264 57.94 -80.13 -76.38
CA SER A 264 57.00 -79.53 -75.43
C SER A 264 57.07 -80.13 -74.03
N TYR A 265 56.68 -79.32 -73.03
CA TYR A 265 56.68 -79.66 -71.61
C TYR A 265 55.42 -79.07 -70.92
N THR A 266 54.70 -79.87 -70.15
CA THR A 266 53.38 -79.51 -69.59
C THR A 266 53.36 -79.61 -68.07
N ILE A 267 52.81 -78.59 -67.41
CA ILE A 267 52.50 -78.55 -65.99
C ILE A 267 50.97 -78.64 -65.84
N ASN A 268 50.48 -79.76 -65.32
CA ASN A 268 49.05 -80.09 -65.29
C ASN A 268 48.24 -79.37 -64.21
N THR A 269 48.89 -78.87 -63.16
CA THR A 269 48.22 -78.26 -62.00
C THR A 269 49.19 -77.27 -61.37
N VAL A 270 49.30 -76.09 -61.98
CA VAL A 270 50.23 -75.02 -61.61
C VAL A 270 50.10 -74.67 -60.14
N GLN A 271 51.24 -74.58 -59.45
CA GLN A 271 51.40 -74.13 -58.07
C GLN A 271 52.28 -72.87 -58.03
N PRO A 272 52.26 -72.07 -56.93
CA PRO A 272 53.14 -70.90 -56.78
C PRO A 272 54.63 -71.24 -56.94
N SER A 273 55.05 -72.44 -56.55
CA SER A 273 56.42 -72.97 -56.71
C SER A 273 56.85 -73.20 -58.16
N ASP A 274 55.89 -73.33 -59.09
CA ASP A 274 56.18 -73.52 -60.51
C ASP A 274 56.61 -72.22 -61.18
N GLY A 275 56.29 -71.05 -60.59
CA GLY A 275 56.69 -69.74 -61.12
C GLY A 275 58.20 -69.59 -61.33
N GLY A 276 58.58 -68.86 -62.38
CA GLY A 276 59.96 -68.61 -62.80
C GLY A 276 60.23 -68.96 -64.26
N THR A 277 61.51 -68.85 -64.64
CA THR A 277 61.98 -69.02 -66.03
C THR A 277 62.20 -70.50 -66.38
N TYR A 278 61.65 -70.94 -67.50
CA TYR A 278 61.88 -72.25 -68.11
C TYR A 278 62.79 -72.11 -69.33
N VAL A 279 63.67 -73.09 -69.53
CA VAL A 279 64.68 -73.10 -70.61
C VAL A 279 64.48 -74.34 -71.47
N CYS A 280 64.41 -74.17 -72.78
CA CYS A 280 64.60 -75.26 -73.74
C CYS A 280 66.01 -75.20 -74.30
N GLN A 281 66.70 -76.32 -74.34
CA GLN A 281 67.97 -76.52 -75.03
C GLN A 281 67.77 -77.54 -76.16
N VAL A 282 68.35 -77.29 -77.33
CA VAL A 282 68.39 -78.26 -78.44
C VAL A 282 69.83 -78.74 -78.72
N LYS A 283 69.95 -79.98 -79.20
CA LYS A 283 71.22 -80.59 -79.67
C LYS A 283 71.00 -81.37 -80.96
N ARG A 284 72.07 -81.57 -81.76
CA ARG A 284 72.07 -82.32 -83.02
C ARG A 284 73.40 -83.04 -83.25
N GLY A 285 73.33 -84.32 -83.62
CA GLY A 285 74.50 -85.18 -83.86
C GLY A 285 75.36 -85.44 -82.61
N ASP A 286 76.51 -86.08 -82.81
CA ASP A 286 77.48 -86.43 -81.74
C ASP A 286 78.43 -85.26 -81.37
N GLY A 287 78.22 -84.08 -81.95
CA GLY A 287 79.06 -82.90 -81.74
C GLY A 287 78.66 -82.09 -80.49
N ASN A 288 79.53 -81.17 -80.07
CA ASN A 288 79.27 -80.21 -79.00
C ASN A 288 78.24 -79.10 -79.37
N PHE A 289 77.39 -79.33 -80.38
CA PHE A 289 76.47 -78.33 -80.92
C PHE A 289 75.19 -78.23 -80.08
N GLN A 290 75.02 -77.09 -79.38
CA GLN A 290 73.94 -76.87 -78.42
C GLN A 290 73.52 -75.41 -78.41
N HIS A 291 72.21 -75.15 -78.45
CA HIS A 291 71.61 -73.82 -78.29
C HIS A 291 70.42 -73.86 -77.33
N GLU A 292 70.09 -72.73 -76.71
CA GLU A 292 68.96 -72.63 -75.78
C GLU A 292 68.20 -71.31 -75.91
N ASN A 293 66.92 -71.30 -75.51
CA ASN A 293 66.09 -70.12 -75.34
C ASN A 293 65.16 -70.31 -74.12
N ASN A 294 64.62 -69.23 -73.57
CA ASN A 294 63.91 -69.22 -72.29
C ASN A 294 62.54 -68.51 -72.33
N HIS A 295 61.69 -68.77 -71.33
CA HIS A 295 60.37 -68.15 -71.19
C HIS A 295 59.83 -68.22 -69.76
N ASP A 296 59.10 -67.19 -69.31
CA ASP A 296 58.66 -67.06 -67.91
C ASP A 296 57.22 -67.53 -67.64
N LEU A 297 57.04 -68.14 -66.47
CA LEU A 297 55.75 -68.46 -65.86
C LEU A 297 55.53 -67.62 -64.60
N THR A 298 54.48 -66.79 -64.61
CA THR A 298 54.05 -65.98 -63.47
C THR A 298 52.82 -66.64 -62.84
N VAL A 299 52.87 -66.88 -61.53
CA VAL A 299 51.76 -67.49 -60.75
C VAL A 299 51.38 -66.54 -59.61
N LYS A 300 50.07 -66.27 -59.43
CA LYS A 300 49.51 -65.49 -58.32
C LYS A 300 48.32 -66.23 -57.69
N SER A 301 47.94 -65.87 -56.47
CA SER A 301 46.60 -66.19 -55.93
C SER A 301 45.53 -65.22 -56.48
N PRO A 302 44.26 -65.63 -56.61
CA PRO A 302 43.17 -64.74 -57.00
C PRO A 302 42.96 -63.60 -55.97
N PRO A 303 42.67 -62.35 -56.38
CA PRO A 303 42.42 -61.25 -55.47
C PRO A 303 41.03 -61.33 -54.80
N GLU A 304 40.98 -61.18 -53.48
CA GLU A 304 39.73 -61.21 -52.72
C GLU A 304 38.86 -59.95 -52.97
N PRO A 305 37.57 -60.11 -53.32
CA PRO A 305 36.63 -58.99 -53.44
C PRO A 305 36.17 -58.47 -52.08
N LYS A 306 35.89 -57.17 -51.99
CA LYS A 306 35.38 -56.50 -50.77
C LYS A 306 34.05 -55.82 -51.06
N ILE A 307 33.09 -55.90 -50.12
CA ILE A 307 31.82 -55.20 -50.25
C ILE A 307 31.88 -53.85 -49.52
N SER A 308 31.41 -52.79 -50.18
CA SER A 308 31.24 -51.44 -49.64
C SER A 308 29.80 -50.96 -49.85
N GLN A 309 29.28 -50.11 -48.94
CA GLN A 309 27.95 -49.51 -49.06
C GLN A 309 28.08 -48.08 -49.63
N THR A 310 27.58 -47.86 -50.85
CA THR A 310 27.81 -46.62 -51.61
C THR A 310 27.18 -45.37 -50.97
N SER A 311 26.18 -45.53 -50.09
CA SER A 311 25.52 -44.40 -49.42
C SER A 311 26.27 -43.87 -48.19
N GLY A 312 27.19 -44.64 -47.59
CA GLY A 312 27.96 -44.21 -46.43
C GLY A 312 27.17 -43.94 -45.13
N TRP A 313 25.90 -44.34 -45.03
CA TRP A 313 25.09 -44.18 -43.81
C TRP A 313 25.20 -45.41 -42.89
N ASP A 314 25.60 -45.20 -41.63
CA ASP A 314 25.71 -46.27 -40.62
C ASP A 314 24.35 -46.84 -40.17
N ARG A 315 23.26 -46.14 -40.48
CA ARG A 315 21.88 -46.53 -40.14
C ARG A 315 20.96 -46.32 -41.32
N VAL A 316 20.25 -47.38 -41.69
CA VAL A 316 19.31 -47.41 -42.82
C VAL A 316 17.89 -47.70 -42.33
N PHE A 317 16.92 -46.95 -42.85
CA PHE A 317 15.50 -47.04 -42.51
C PHE A 317 14.65 -47.56 -43.68
N PRO A 318 13.48 -48.18 -43.42
CA PRO A 318 12.57 -48.64 -44.46
C PRO A 318 12.08 -47.49 -45.36
N GLY A 319 12.08 -47.71 -46.67
CA GLY A 319 11.78 -46.69 -47.68
C GLY A 319 13.02 -46.06 -48.32
N GLU A 320 14.21 -46.18 -47.72
CA GLU A 320 15.45 -45.66 -48.30
C GLU A 320 15.96 -46.52 -49.47
N LYS A 321 16.90 -45.97 -50.26
CA LYS A 321 17.61 -46.65 -51.34
C LYS A 321 19.03 -46.97 -50.88
N VAL A 322 19.40 -48.25 -50.90
CA VAL A 322 20.77 -48.72 -50.61
C VAL A 322 21.36 -49.34 -51.87
N THR A 323 22.63 -49.02 -52.12
CA THR A 323 23.47 -49.75 -53.08
C THR A 323 24.67 -50.31 -52.34
N LEU A 324 24.87 -51.62 -52.48
CA LEU A 324 26.12 -52.31 -52.15
C LEU A 324 26.94 -52.42 -53.42
N LYS A 325 28.26 -52.30 -53.32
CA LYS A 325 29.23 -52.48 -54.40
C LYS A 325 30.26 -53.53 -53.99
N CYS A 326 30.72 -54.32 -54.95
CA CYS A 326 31.70 -55.39 -54.80
C CYS A 326 32.96 -54.99 -55.56
N GLU A 327 34.02 -54.63 -54.84
CA GLU A 327 35.22 -54.02 -55.38
C GLU A 327 36.40 -55.00 -55.32
N ILE A 328 37.09 -55.17 -56.45
CA ILE A 328 38.25 -56.07 -56.59
C ILE A 328 39.52 -55.20 -56.69
N PRO A 329 40.60 -55.51 -55.94
CA PRO A 329 41.85 -54.73 -55.99
C PRO A 329 42.61 -54.71 -57.32
N GLU A 330 42.33 -55.63 -58.26
CA GLU A 330 43.03 -55.72 -59.56
C GLU A 330 42.12 -55.27 -60.73
N THR A 331 42.68 -54.47 -61.63
CA THR A 331 41.99 -53.74 -62.71
C THR A 331 41.62 -54.57 -63.95
N SER A 332 41.43 -55.90 -63.81
CA SER A 332 40.93 -56.73 -64.91
C SER A 332 39.46 -56.44 -65.19
N THR A 333 39.07 -56.41 -66.47
CA THR A 333 37.70 -56.12 -66.92
C THR A 333 36.78 -57.33 -66.90
N ASP A 334 37.32 -58.53 -66.81
CA ASP A 334 36.63 -59.76 -67.24
C ASP A 334 36.02 -60.54 -66.06
N TRP A 335 35.78 -59.84 -64.95
CA TRP A 335 35.20 -60.42 -63.73
C TRP A 335 33.69 -60.57 -63.83
N LYS A 336 33.23 -61.80 -63.65
CA LYS A 336 31.83 -62.15 -63.45
C LYS A 336 31.51 -62.10 -61.95
N TYR A 337 30.49 -61.32 -61.59
CA TYR A 337 30.03 -61.13 -60.22
C TYR A 337 28.77 -61.94 -59.94
N VAL A 338 28.68 -62.59 -58.77
CA VAL A 338 27.49 -63.31 -58.29
C VAL A 338 27.23 -62.92 -56.84
N TRP A 339 26.05 -62.35 -56.57
CA TRP A 339 25.67 -61.91 -55.23
C TRP A 339 24.88 -62.97 -54.47
N PHE A 340 25.08 -63.02 -53.15
CA PHE A 340 24.34 -63.87 -52.23
C PHE A 340 23.90 -63.05 -51.01
N LYS A 341 22.72 -63.37 -50.46
CA LYS A 341 22.20 -62.89 -49.18
C LYS A 341 21.93 -64.08 -48.27
N ASN A 342 22.50 -64.12 -47.07
CA ASN A 342 22.41 -65.24 -46.13
C ASN A 342 22.70 -66.58 -46.85
N ASN A 343 23.79 -66.62 -47.64
CA ASN A 343 24.19 -67.72 -48.54
C ASN A 343 23.25 -68.09 -49.70
N ASN A 344 22.07 -67.47 -49.83
CA ASN A 344 21.13 -67.70 -50.93
C ASN A 344 21.40 -66.73 -52.10
N PRO A 345 21.22 -67.13 -53.38
CA PRO A 345 21.46 -66.25 -54.52
C PRO A 345 20.61 -64.97 -54.48
N ALA A 346 21.23 -63.81 -54.75
CA ALA A 346 20.60 -62.49 -54.75
C ALA A 346 20.74 -61.80 -56.12
N LYS A 347 19.73 -61.03 -56.52
CA LYS A 347 19.73 -60.28 -57.79
C LYS A 347 20.59 -59.02 -57.70
N GLY A 348 21.88 -59.16 -58.00
CA GLY A 348 22.77 -58.05 -58.31
C GLY A 348 22.79 -57.70 -59.81
N SER A 349 23.41 -56.57 -60.13
CA SER A 349 23.66 -56.05 -61.48
C SER A 349 25.17 -55.84 -61.65
N GLY A 350 25.90 -56.93 -61.94
CA GLY A 350 27.36 -56.90 -62.00
C GLY A 350 27.99 -56.62 -60.64
N ASP A 351 28.88 -55.64 -60.58
CA ASP A 351 29.62 -55.22 -59.38
C ASP A 351 28.73 -54.53 -58.32
N THR A 352 27.44 -54.31 -58.58
CA THR A 352 26.52 -53.66 -57.63
C THR A 352 25.27 -54.47 -57.32
N LEU A 353 24.69 -54.23 -56.14
CA LEU A 353 23.37 -54.71 -55.74
C LEU A 353 22.59 -53.54 -55.13
N THR A 354 21.48 -53.15 -55.77
CA THR A 354 20.66 -52.00 -55.35
C THR A 354 19.29 -52.45 -54.85
N ILE A 355 18.87 -51.91 -53.71
CA ILE A 355 17.60 -52.20 -53.03
C ILE A 355 16.85 -50.88 -52.82
N SER A 356 15.64 -50.76 -53.38
CA SER A 356 14.82 -49.56 -53.28
C SER A 356 13.34 -49.90 -53.55
N PRO A 357 12.39 -49.62 -52.64
CA PRO A 357 12.61 -49.24 -51.24
C PRO A 357 13.18 -50.41 -50.42
N ILE A 358 14.05 -50.11 -49.46
CA ILE A 358 14.50 -51.11 -48.49
C ILE A 358 13.43 -51.34 -47.40
N ASN A 359 13.47 -52.50 -46.74
CA ASN A 359 12.63 -52.85 -45.59
C ASN A 359 13.42 -53.77 -44.64
N GLN A 360 12.90 -54.03 -43.44
CA GLN A 360 13.60 -54.82 -42.42
C GLN A 360 13.96 -56.25 -42.88
N GLY A 361 13.13 -56.88 -43.73
CA GLY A 361 13.39 -58.19 -44.32
C GLY A 361 14.54 -58.22 -45.34
N HIS A 362 15.04 -57.05 -45.77
CA HIS A 362 16.27 -56.92 -46.57
C HIS A 362 17.54 -56.90 -45.71
N GLY A 363 17.46 -56.84 -44.37
CA GLY A 363 18.63 -57.01 -43.50
C GLY A 363 19.23 -58.42 -43.56
N GLY A 364 20.54 -58.54 -43.31
CA GLY A 364 21.29 -59.81 -43.32
C GLY A 364 22.68 -59.70 -43.94
N ASP A 365 23.36 -60.84 -44.07
CA ASP A 365 24.74 -60.92 -44.57
C ASP A 365 24.78 -61.05 -46.08
N TYR A 366 25.42 -60.08 -46.74
CA TYR A 366 25.67 -60.09 -48.17
C TYR A 366 27.08 -60.57 -48.46
N THR A 367 27.24 -61.48 -49.42
CA THR A 367 28.55 -61.90 -49.95
C THR A 367 28.56 -61.81 -51.47
N CYS A 368 29.71 -61.50 -52.03
CA CYS A 368 29.95 -61.39 -53.46
C CYS A 368 30.98 -62.45 -53.86
N GLN A 369 30.65 -63.26 -54.87
CA GLN A 369 31.59 -64.18 -55.49
C GLN A 369 32.05 -63.61 -56.83
N THR A 370 33.34 -63.68 -57.11
CA THR A 370 33.96 -63.23 -58.35
C THR A 370 34.67 -64.37 -59.06
N GLU A 371 34.65 -64.36 -60.40
CA GLU A 371 35.28 -65.35 -61.27
C GLU A 371 35.77 -64.64 -62.55
N ILE A 372 37.02 -64.85 -62.97
CA ILE A 372 37.47 -64.38 -64.29
C ILE A 372 36.80 -65.22 -65.36
N GLN A 373 36.19 -64.58 -66.36
CA GLN A 373 35.42 -65.26 -67.40
C GLN A 373 36.19 -66.43 -68.04
N ASN A 374 35.54 -67.59 -68.08
CA ASN A 374 36.08 -68.87 -68.57
C ASN A 374 37.26 -69.47 -67.77
N ARG A 375 37.58 -68.96 -66.56
CA ARG A 375 38.66 -69.47 -65.70
C ARG A 375 38.11 -69.88 -64.31
N PRO A 376 37.38 -71.02 -64.20
CA PRO A 376 36.68 -71.39 -62.96
C PRO A 376 37.58 -71.68 -61.75
N LYS A 377 38.90 -71.82 -61.94
CA LYS A 377 39.89 -71.90 -60.84
C LYS A 377 40.13 -70.57 -60.13
N THR A 378 39.60 -69.46 -60.66
CA THR A 378 39.71 -68.12 -60.08
C THR A 378 38.54 -67.74 -59.15
N GLN A 379 37.59 -68.65 -58.91
CA GLN A 379 36.43 -68.40 -58.05
C GLN A 379 36.84 -68.07 -56.61
N VAL A 380 36.47 -66.89 -56.13
CA VAL A 380 36.73 -66.42 -54.76
C VAL A 380 35.51 -65.66 -54.22
N LYS A 381 35.28 -65.70 -52.91
CA LYS A 381 34.17 -65.01 -52.22
C LYS A 381 34.71 -63.90 -51.32
N SER A 382 33.94 -62.83 -51.19
CA SER A 382 34.16 -61.78 -50.20
C SER A 382 33.91 -62.30 -48.79
N SER A 383 34.44 -61.60 -47.80
CA SER A 383 33.87 -61.61 -46.45
C SER A 383 32.40 -61.17 -46.48
N PRO A 384 31.58 -61.60 -45.49
CA PRO A 384 30.20 -61.13 -45.36
C PRO A 384 30.14 -59.66 -44.95
N PHE A 385 29.24 -58.91 -45.57
CA PHE A 385 28.84 -57.56 -45.21
C PHE A 385 27.43 -57.58 -44.61
N THR A 386 27.31 -57.32 -43.31
CA THR A 386 26.04 -57.35 -42.59
C THR A 386 25.25 -56.06 -42.78
N LEU A 387 24.26 -56.07 -43.67
CA LEU A 387 23.36 -54.94 -43.89
C LEU A 387 22.31 -54.90 -42.77
N THR A 388 22.39 -53.87 -41.92
CA THR A 388 21.44 -53.65 -40.82
C THR A 388 20.37 -52.64 -41.23
N VAL A 389 19.09 -53.03 -41.12
CA VAL A 389 17.94 -52.18 -41.45
C VAL A 389 17.06 -52.05 -40.20
N TYR A 390 16.80 -50.82 -39.78
CA TYR A 390 16.05 -50.52 -38.56
C TYR A 390 14.55 -50.74 -38.74
N ALA A 391 13.82 -50.96 -37.64
CA ALA A 391 12.38 -51.09 -37.63
C ALA A 391 11.71 -49.69 -37.55
N GLY A 392 10.78 -49.41 -38.47
CA GLY A 392 10.06 -48.14 -38.51
C GLY A 392 10.87 -46.96 -39.09
N LYS A 393 10.24 -45.77 -39.11
CA LYS A 393 10.89 -44.51 -39.49
C LYS A 393 11.76 -43.97 -38.33
N PRO A 394 12.78 -43.13 -38.60
CA PRO A 394 13.58 -42.49 -37.56
C PRO A 394 12.74 -41.57 -36.68
N THR A 395 13.15 -41.43 -35.43
CA THR A 395 12.42 -40.70 -34.39
C THR A 395 12.74 -39.21 -34.46
N LEU A 396 11.73 -38.39 -34.76
CA LEU A 396 11.86 -36.93 -34.79
C LEU A 396 11.59 -36.33 -33.42
N ARG A 397 12.63 -35.79 -32.80
CA ARG A 397 12.56 -35.04 -31.54
C ARG A 397 12.31 -33.56 -31.85
N GLN A 398 11.07 -33.12 -31.69
CA GLN A 398 10.74 -31.69 -31.68
C GLN A 398 11.17 -31.01 -30.37
N GLY A 399 11.47 -29.72 -30.43
CA GLY A 399 11.79 -28.90 -29.28
C GLY A 399 11.64 -27.41 -29.58
N GLN A 400 11.76 -26.58 -28.56
CA GLN A 400 11.88 -25.13 -28.72
C GLN A 400 12.77 -24.51 -27.64
N ASN A 401 13.46 -23.44 -28.00
CA ASN A 401 14.34 -22.67 -27.12
C ASN A 401 13.96 -21.17 -27.23
N PRO A 402 13.56 -20.49 -26.13
CA PRO A 402 13.37 -21.03 -24.79
C PRO A 402 12.20 -22.02 -24.71
N ALA A 403 12.30 -22.99 -23.80
CA ALA A 403 11.31 -24.08 -23.64
C ALA A 403 10.02 -23.65 -22.91
N PHE A 404 9.57 -22.42 -23.09
CA PHE A 404 8.35 -21.89 -22.46
C PHE A 404 7.10 -22.43 -23.17
N SER A 405 6.05 -22.77 -22.43
CA SER A 405 4.77 -23.24 -23.01
C SER A 405 3.99 -22.15 -23.76
N VAL A 406 4.25 -20.88 -23.44
CA VAL A 406 3.72 -19.70 -24.12
C VAL A 406 4.86 -18.73 -24.37
N ILE A 407 5.00 -18.29 -25.63
CA ILE A 407 5.87 -17.19 -26.04
C ILE A 407 5.04 -15.90 -26.06
N TYR A 408 5.64 -14.77 -25.70
CA TYR A 408 4.98 -13.46 -25.73
C TYR A 408 5.48 -12.59 -26.89
N ILE A 409 4.67 -11.60 -27.28
CA ILE A 409 5.00 -10.69 -28.40
C ILE A 409 6.37 -10.05 -28.20
N GLY A 410 7.21 -10.08 -29.24
CA GLY A 410 8.55 -9.50 -29.25
C GLY A 410 9.66 -10.41 -28.71
N GLU A 411 9.35 -11.55 -28.09
CA GLU A 411 10.37 -12.54 -27.71
C GLU A 411 10.93 -13.28 -28.93
N GLN A 412 12.18 -13.75 -28.81
CA GLN A 412 12.78 -14.68 -29.78
C GLN A 412 12.44 -16.12 -29.38
N VAL A 413 12.10 -16.95 -30.37
CA VAL A 413 11.95 -18.40 -30.20
C VAL A 413 12.57 -19.16 -31.37
N THR A 414 13.33 -20.19 -31.05
CA THR A 414 13.90 -21.14 -32.02
C THR A 414 13.21 -22.49 -31.86
N LEU A 415 12.49 -22.93 -32.88
CA LEU A 415 11.98 -24.29 -32.99
C LEU A 415 13.12 -25.22 -33.41
N THR A 416 13.18 -26.44 -32.87
CA THR A 416 14.18 -27.46 -33.22
C THR A 416 13.53 -28.80 -33.57
N CYS A 417 14.20 -29.57 -34.42
CA CYS A 417 13.73 -30.84 -34.95
C CYS A 417 14.93 -31.75 -35.23
N GLU A 418 15.23 -32.68 -34.32
CA GLU A 418 16.42 -33.53 -34.37
C GLU A 418 16.06 -34.97 -34.69
N VAL A 419 16.84 -35.63 -35.56
CA VAL A 419 16.76 -37.09 -35.76
C VAL A 419 17.53 -37.78 -34.63
N GLN A 420 16.83 -38.50 -33.75
CA GLN A 420 17.45 -39.07 -32.54
C GLN A 420 18.53 -40.11 -32.83
N GLU A 421 18.45 -40.81 -33.96
CA GLU A 421 19.34 -41.91 -34.30
C GLU A 421 20.75 -41.47 -34.76
N GLN A 422 21.10 -40.18 -34.67
CA GLN A 422 22.45 -39.64 -34.91
C GLN A 422 23.11 -40.16 -36.20
N SER A 423 22.39 -40.07 -37.32
CA SER A 423 22.87 -40.48 -38.64
C SER A 423 23.01 -39.29 -39.58
N SER A 424 23.90 -39.38 -40.56
CA SER A 424 24.24 -38.28 -41.48
C SER A 424 23.27 -38.14 -42.67
N GLY A 425 23.41 -37.06 -43.44
CA GLY A 425 22.73 -36.87 -44.73
C GLY A 425 21.30 -36.31 -44.70
N TRP A 426 20.79 -35.88 -43.55
CA TRP A 426 19.48 -35.25 -43.44
C TRP A 426 19.47 -33.81 -43.95
N LYS A 427 18.35 -33.42 -44.57
CA LYS A 427 17.94 -32.04 -44.81
C LYS A 427 16.65 -31.74 -44.05
N TYR A 428 16.55 -30.53 -43.52
CA TYR A 428 15.43 -30.07 -42.68
C TYR A 428 14.67 -28.95 -43.40
N HIS A 429 13.35 -29.10 -43.49
CA HIS A 429 12.46 -28.21 -44.22
C HIS A 429 11.30 -27.78 -43.32
N TRP A 430 11.20 -26.49 -43.03
CA TRP A 430 10.18 -25.93 -42.14
C TRP A 430 9.06 -25.26 -42.94
N TYR A 431 7.82 -25.53 -42.52
CA TYR A 431 6.58 -24.99 -43.09
C TYR A 431 5.63 -24.54 -41.97
N LYS A 432 4.61 -23.73 -42.28
CA LYS A 432 3.54 -23.36 -41.36
C LYS A 432 2.17 -23.72 -41.94
N ILE A 433 1.39 -24.52 -41.22
CA ILE A 433 0.02 -24.89 -41.64
C ILE A 433 -0.90 -23.65 -41.52
N PRO A 434 -1.82 -23.40 -42.48
CA PRO A 434 -2.14 -24.26 -43.64
C PRO A 434 -1.22 -24.12 -44.85
N ASP A 435 -0.40 -23.08 -44.95
CA ASP A 435 0.48 -22.82 -46.10
C ASP A 435 1.75 -23.69 -46.11
N LYS A 436 1.60 -24.96 -46.52
CA LYS A 436 2.73 -25.84 -46.86
C LYS A 436 3.41 -25.50 -48.20
N SER A 437 2.99 -24.46 -48.92
CA SER A 437 3.67 -24.04 -50.17
C SER A 437 4.89 -23.16 -49.88
N LYS A 438 4.82 -22.32 -48.83
CA LYS A 438 5.91 -21.44 -48.42
C LYS A 438 6.90 -22.15 -47.49
N HIS A 439 8.10 -22.37 -48.01
CA HIS A 439 9.25 -22.83 -47.24
C HIS A 439 9.79 -21.70 -46.34
N LEU A 440 10.08 -22.00 -45.07
CA LEU A 440 10.38 -20.97 -44.05
C LEU A 440 11.88 -20.74 -43.82
N ASN A 441 12.70 -21.79 -43.86
CA ASN A 441 14.16 -21.73 -43.70
C ASN A 441 14.86 -21.69 -45.07
N SER A 442 15.87 -20.83 -45.24
CA SER A 442 16.68 -20.80 -46.47
C SER A 442 17.76 -21.88 -46.47
N ASP A 443 18.46 -22.04 -45.34
CA ASP A 443 19.37 -23.15 -45.10
C ASP A 443 18.58 -24.40 -44.68
N THR A 444 18.89 -25.54 -45.31
CA THR A 444 18.27 -26.84 -45.04
C THR A 444 19.22 -27.82 -44.34
N SER A 445 20.44 -27.39 -44.00
CA SER A 445 21.38 -28.18 -43.19
C SER A 445 21.12 -28.05 -41.68
N THR A 446 20.52 -26.94 -41.25
CA THR A 446 20.19 -26.67 -39.84
C THR A 446 18.86 -27.29 -39.42
N SER A 447 18.86 -27.98 -38.27
CA SER A 447 17.70 -28.61 -37.63
C SER A 447 16.71 -27.64 -36.97
N SER A 448 16.84 -26.33 -37.23
CA SER A 448 16.25 -25.26 -36.42
C SER A 448 15.65 -24.12 -37.23
N TYR A 449 14.55 -23.54 -36.75
CA TYR A 449 13.92 -22.36 -37.34
C TYR A 449 13.67 -21.29 -36.26
N THR A 450 14.23 -20.08 -36.46
CA THR A 450 14.18 -18.99 -35.47
C THR A 450 13.27 -17.86 -35.91
N ILE A 451 12.35 -17.48 -35.02
CA ILE A 451 11.51 -16.28 -35.10
C ILE A 451 12.13 -15.24 -34.15
N ASN A 452 12.63 -14.13 -34.70
CA ASN A 452 13.43 -13.16 -33.93
C ASN A 452 12.63 -12.21 -33.03
N ALA A 453 11.36 -11.95 -33.37
CA ALA A 453 10.48 -11.06 -32.61
C ALA A 453 9.02 -11.48 -32.81
N ALA A 454 8.60 -12.50 -32.06
CA ALA A 454 7.33 -13.21 -32.22
C ALA A 454 6.10 -12.28 -32.26
N GLN A 455 5.18 -12.54 -33.19
CA GLN A 455 3.88 -11.89 -33.29
C GLN A 455 2.73 -12.89 -33.07
N VAL A 456 1.53 -12.42 -32.73
CA VAL A 456 0.37 -13.31 -32.58
C VAL A 456 0.04 -14.04 -33.89
N SER A 457 0.29 -13.41 -35.04
CA SER A 457 0.20 -14.02 -36.38
C SER A 457 1.18 -15.18 -36.60
N ASP A 458 2.25 -15.28 -35.81
CA ASP A 458 3.22 -16.36 -35.90
C ASP A 458 2.75 -17.59 -35.12
N SER A 459 1.75 -17.49 -34.24
CA SER A 459 1.17 -18.64 -33.55
C SER A 459 0.52 -19.65 -34.52
N GLY A 460 0.59 -20.95 -34.21
CA GLY A 460 0.00 -22.03 -35.00
C GLY A 460 0.93 -23.25 -35.17
N ILE A 461 0.52 -24.19 -36.03
CA ILE A 461 1.25 -25.45 -36.22
C ILE A 461 2.35 -25.28 -37.28
N TYR A 462 3.59 -25.43 -36.83
CA TYR A 462 4.78 -25.55 -37.68
C TYR A 462 5.01 -27.02 -38.02
N VAL A 463 5.59 -27.29 -39.19
CA VAL A 463 5.91 -28.64 -39.63
C VAL A 463 7.39 -28.70 -39.99
N CYS A 464 8.12 -29.55 -39.27
CA CYS A 464 9.44 -29.99 -39.69
C CYS A 464 9.28 -31.21 -40.58
N ARG A 465 9.72 -31.11 -41.83
CA ARG A 465 9.94 -32.23 -42.75
C ARG A 465 11.43 -32.52 -42.81
N VAL A 466 11.84 -33.71 -42.40
CA VAL A 466 13.18 -34.22 -42.74
C VAL A 466 13.13 -34.94 -44.09
N GLN A 467 14.20 -34.80 -44.86
CA GLN A 467 14.42 -35.51 -46.12
C GLN A 467 15.82 -36.13 -46.13
N ARG A 468 15.98 -37.34 -46.69
CA ARG A 468 17.28 -37.95 -46.99
C ARG A 468 17.26 -38.61 -48.37
N GLY A 469 18.24 -38.28 -49.19
CA GLY A 469 18.23 -38.62 -50.62
C GLY A 469 17.04 -38.01 -51.36
N GLU A 470 16.63 -38.64 -52.46
CA GLU A 470 15.56 -38.16 -53.34
C GLU A 470 14.15 -38.46 -52.81
N ASN A 471 13.94 -39.66 -52.26
CA ASN A 471 12.59 -40.23 -52.05
C ASN A 471 12.18 -40.41 -50.58
N PHE A 472 13.10 -40.34 -49.60
CA PHE A 472 12.74 -40.54 -48.20
C PHE A 472 12.38 -39.21 -47.53
N GLN A 473 11.14 -39.10 -47.03
CA GLN A 473 10.66 -37.97 -46.24
C GLN A 473 9.89 -38.44 -44.98
N HIS A 474 9.97 -37.66 -43.90
CA HIS A 474 9.16 -37.80 -42.69
C HIS A 474 8.83 -36.41 -42.14
N GLU A 475 7.60 -36.19 -41.68
CA GLU A 475 7.16 -34.94 -41.06
C GLU A 475 6.79 -35.12 -39.59
N VAL A 476 6.98 -34.06 -38.78
CA VAL A 476 6.45 -33.90 -37.43
C VAL A 476 5.86 -32.49 -37.24
N ASN A 477 4.79 -32.38 -36.45
CA ASN A 477 4.06 -31.13 -36.21
C ASN A 477 4.41 -30.56 -34.83
N HIS A 478 4.88 -29.31 -34.79
CA HIS A 478 5.16 -28.56 -33.57
C HIS A 478 4.17 -27.41 -33.41
N ASP A 479 3.46 -27.34 -32.29
CA ASP A 479 2.51 -26.26 -31.99
C ASP A 479 3.23 -25.09 -31.29
N LEU A 480 3.15 -23.90 -31.87
CA LEU A 480 3.69 -22.67 -31.29
C LEU A 480 2.55 -21.76 -30.83
N THR A 481 2.34 -21.67 -29.52
CA THR A 481 1.43 -20.71 -28.89
C THR A 481 2.14 -19.39 -28.59
N ILE A 482 1.70 -18.30 -29.25
CA ILE A 482 2.13 -16.92 -28.98
C ILE A 482 0.92 -16.09 -28.51
N LYS A 483 1.10 -15.31 -27.42
CA LYS A 483 0.07 -14.45 -26.84
C LYS A 483 0.58 -13.03 -26.60
N SER A 484 -0.32 -12.06 -26.44
CA SER A 484 0.00 -10.81 -25.74
C SER A 484 0.23 -11.10 -24.25
N PRO A 485 1.13 -10.39 -23.55
CA PRO A 485 1.21 -10.48 -22.09
C PRO A 485 -0.12 -10.06 -21.44
N PRO A 486 -0.57 -10.73 -20.37
CA PRO A 486 -1.82 -10.38 -19.70
C PRO A 486 -1.71 -9.01 -19.02
N GLN A 487 -2.69 -8.12 -19.25
CA GLN A 487 -2.68 -6.81 -18.59
C GLN A 487 -3.06 -6.94 -17.11
N PRO A 488 -2.25 -6.43 -16.16
CA PRO A 488 -2.60 -6.42 -14.74
C PRO A 488 -3.70 -5.38 -14.45
N ASN A 489 -4.50 -5.64 -13.42
CA ASN A 489 -5.52 -4.71 -12.92
C ASN A 489 -5.29 -4.39 -11.44
N ILE A 490 -5.53 -3.13 -11.03
CA ILE A 490 -5.47 -2.73 -9.62
C ILE A 490 -6.86 -2.82 -9.00
N ILE A 491 -6.95 -3.55 -7.89
CA ILE A 491 -8.15 -3.71 -7.07
C ILE A 491 -7.86 -3.13 -5.69
N GLN A 492 -8.62 -2.11 -5.28
CA GLN A 492 -8.61 -1.64 -3.90
C GLN A 492 -9.39 -2.63 -3.03
N THR A 493 -8.69 -3.42 -2.23
CA THR A 493 -9.24 -4.53 -1.44
C THR A 493 -10.30 -4.08 -0.43
N SER A 494 -10.27 -2.81 0.01
CA SER A 494 -11.27 -2.24 0.92
C SER A 494 -12.53 -1.68 0.25
N GLY A 495 -12.57 -1.55 -1.08
CA GLY A 495 -13.76 -1.08 -1.83
C GLY A 495 -14.24 0.36 -1.57
N TRP A 496 -13.67 1.08 -0.60
CA TRP A 496 -14.13 2.42 -0.21
C TRP A 496 -13.87 3.47 -1.31
N LYS A 497 -14.94 3.97 -1.94
CA LYS A 497 -14.90 5.07 -2.93
C LYS A 497 -14.34 6.41 -2.42
N LYS A 498 -14.11 6.54 -1.11
CA LYS A 498 -13.56 7.73 -0.45
C LYS A 498 -12.68 7.30 0.71
N VAL A 499 -11.47 7.84 0.77
CA VAL A 499 -10.46 7.49 1.78
C VAL A 499 -9.99 8.76 2.50
N PHE A 500 -9.84 8.66 3.81
CA PHE A 500 -9.41 9.74 4.71
C PHE A 500 -8.00 9.46 5.28
N PRO A 501 -7.26 10.48 5.75
CA PRO A 501 -5.94 10.28 6.34
C PRO A 501 -6.04 9.37 7.58
N GLY A 502 -5.02 8.55 7.84
CA GLY A 502 -5.00 7.59 8.95
C GLY A 502 -5.68 6.24 8.67
N GLU A 503 -6.41 6.11 7.56
CA GLU A 503 -7.03 4.83 7.16
C GLU A 503 -6.00 3.86 6.53
N LYS A 504 -6.22 2.56 6.74
CA LYS A 504 -5.42 1.49 6.12
C LYS A 504 -5.98 1.16 4.73
N VAL A 505 -5.17 1.28 3.68
CA VAL A 505 -5.54 0.91 2.31
C VAL A 505 -4.64 -0.21 1.81
N ILE A 506 -5.25 -1.26 1.26
CA ILE A 506 -4.54 -2.32 0.55
C ILE A 506 -4.94 -2.26 -0.92
N LEU A 507 -4.02 -1.86 -1.79
CA LEU A 507 -4.16 -2.07 -3.23
C LEU A 507 -3.56 -3.43 -3.58
N LYS A 508 -4.27 -4.23 -4.37
CA LYS A 508 -3.78 -5.50 -4.93
C LYS A 508 -3.68 -5.38 -6.45
N CYS A 509 -2.60 -5.89 -7.01
CA CYS A 509 -2.38 -5.98 -8.45
C CYS A 509 -2.69 -7.42 -8.88
N GLU A 510 -3.87 -7.65 -9.47
CA GLU A 510 -4.27 -8.97 -9.93
C GLU A 510 -4.00 -9.13 -11.44
N ILE A 511 -3.32 -10.21 -11.79
CA ILE A 511 -3.09 -10.65 -13.16
C ILE A 511 -4.08 -11.80 -13.44
N PRO A 512 -4.78 -11.81 -14.60
CA PRO A 512 -5.68 -12.91 -14.96
C PRO A 512 -5.00 -14.29 -15.02
N ASP A 513 -3.69 -14.32 -15.28
CA ASP A 513 -2.89 -15.52 -15.48
C ASP A 513 -2.01 -15.79 -14.24
N LYS A 514 -2.44 -16.73 -13.37
CA LYS A 514 -1.96 -16.89 -11.99
C LYS A 514 -0.68 -17.73 -11.87
N HIS A 515 0.31 -17.46 -12.71
CA HIS A 515 1.67 -17.95 -12.53
C HIS A 515 2.36 -17.23 -11.36
N MET A 516 3.26 -17.92 -10.64
CA MET A 516 3.86 -17.40 -9.40
C MET A 516 5.07 -16.49 -9.62
N ASP A 517 5.60 -16.44 -10.85
CA ASP A 517 6.92 -15.87 -11.17
C ASP A 517 6.87 -14.41 -11.65
N TRP A 518 5.74 -13.71 -11.46
CA TRP A 518 5.61 -12.30 -11.81
C TRP A 518 6.29 -11.40 -10.77
N LYS A 519 7.18 -10.52 -11.23
CA LYS A 519 7.70 -9.38 -10.46
C LYS A 519 6.73 -8.20 -10.59
N TYR A 520 6.50 -7.52 -9.48
CA TYR A 520 5.58 -6.40 -9.37
C TYR A 520 6.34 -5.13 -8.96
N MET A 521 6.15 -4.03 -9.69
CA MET A 521 6.64 -2.71 -9.31
C MET A 521 5.46 -1.73 -9.23
N TRP A 522 5.26 -1.14 -8.06
CA TRP A 522 4.23 -0.13 -7.83
C TRP A 522 4.75 1.26 -8.18
N LEU A 523 3.93 2.04 -8.87
CA LEU A 523 4.25 3.37 -9.36
C LEU A 523 3.14 4.35 -8.94
N LEU A 524 3.47 5.38 -8.17
CA LEU A 524 2.57 6.49 -7.87
C LEU A 524 2.95 7.69 -8.72
N ASN A 525 2.04 8.18 -9.57
CA ASN A 525 2.30 9.28 -10.50
C ASN A 525 3.56 9.06 -11.37
N ASN A 526 3.80 7.81 -11.80
CA ASN A 526 4.99 7.29 -12.48
C ASN A 526 6.30 7.20 -11.63
N ILE A 527 6.27 7.53 -10.34
CA ILE A 527 7.43 7.39 -9.43
C ILE A 527 7.34 6.03 -8.70
N PRO A 528 8.42 5.22 -8.65
CA PRO A 528 8.41 3.95 -7.91
C PRO A 528 8.12 4.12 -6.42
N VAL A 529 7.28 3.24 -5.87
CA VAL A 529 6.95 3.17 -4.43
C VAL A 529 7.12 1.74 -3.91
N VAL A 530 7.51 1.62 -2.63
CA VAL A 530 7.79 0.32 -2.00
C VAL A 530 6.49 -0.43 -1.75
N GLY A 531 6.30 -1.55 -2.46
CA GLY A 531 5.22 -2.53 -2.25
C GLY A 531 5.77 -3.91 -1.89
N SER A 532 4.88 -4.83 -1.50
CA SER A 532 5.20 -6.21 -1.17
C SER A 532 4.60 -7.15 -2.21
N GLY A 533 5.33 -7.32 -3.32
CA GLY A 533 4.88 -8.10 -4.47
C GLY A 533 3.55 -7.59 -5.03
N ASP A 534 2.58 -8.50 -5.15
CA ASP A 534 1.24 -8.24 -5.68
C ASP A 534 0.38 -7.29 -4.82
N THR A 535 0.86 -6.84 -3.65
CA THR A 535 0.13 -5.92 -2.77
C THR A 535 0.94 -4.68 -2.36
N LEU A 536 0.26 -3.53 -2.33
CA LEU A 536 0.72 -2.30 -1.70
C LEU A 536 -0.15 -2.03 -0.47
N ASN A 537 0.41 -2.35 0.70
CA ASN A 537 -0.25 -2.21 2.01
C ASN A 537 0.15 -0.88 2.67
N ILE A 538 -0.70 0.13 2.51
CA ILE A 538 -0.54 1.45 3.12
C ILE A 538 -1.19 1.40 4.50
N SER A 539 -0.38 1.28 5.56
CA SER A 539 -0.84 1.08 6.94
C SER A 539 -1.59 2.27 7.53
N SER A 540 -1.21 3.48 7.15
CA SER A 540 -1.84 4.75 7.55
C SER A 540 -1.67 5.76 6.41
N ILE A 541 -2.71 5.96 5.61
CA ILE A 541 -2.63 6.81 4.42
C ILE A 541 -2.62 8.31 4.77
N ASN A 542 -2.10 9.13 3.85
CA ASN A 542 -2.06 10.59 3.94
C ASN A 542 -2.15 11.20 2.53
N HIS A 543 -2.26 12.53 2.42
CA HIS A 543 -2.51 13.20 1.14
C HIS A 543 -1.39 13.05 0.10
N ASN A 544 -0.16 12.66 0.48
CA ASN A 544 0.92 12.40 -0.47
C ASN A 544 0.68 11.13 -1.30
N TYR A 545 -0.20 10.24 -0.84
CA TYR A 545 -0.67 9.08 -1.61
C TYR A 545 -1.87 9.41 -2.52
N HIS A 546 -2.26 10.68 -2.63
CA HIS A 546 -3.25 11.11 -3.63
C HIS A 546 -2.61 11.09 -5.03
N GLY A 547 -3.18 10.32 -5.95
CA GLY A 547 -2.72 10.29 -7.33
C GLY A 547 -3.09 9.01 -8.08
N ASN A 548 -2.42 8.82 -9.21
CA ASN A 548 -2.60 7.68 -10.09
C ASN A 548 -1.59 6.58 -9.74
N PHE A 549 -2.07 5.50 -9.14
CA PHE A 549 -1.30 4.28 -9.00
C PHE A 549 -1.32 3.50 -10.32
N THR A 550 -0.16 3.00 -10.74
CA THR A 550 -0.04 1.97 -11.76
C THR A 550 0.81 0.82 -11.21
N CYS A 551 0.43 -0.39 -11.55
CA CYS A 551 1.21 -1.59 -11.26
C CYS A 551 1.89 -1.99 -12.56
N GLN A 552 3.21 -2.09 -12.54
CA GLN A 552 3.97 -2.70 -13.64
C GLN A 552 4.30 -4.14 -13.27
N THR A 553 4.04 -5.06 -14.18
CA THR A 553 4.33 -6.50 -14.01
C THR A 553 5.31 -6.96 -15.07
N GLU A 554 6.29 -7.75 -14.66
CA GLU A 554 7.31 -8.37 -15.53
C GLU A 554 7.49 -9.83 -15.09
N LEU A 555 7.31 -10.78 -16.00
CA LEU A 555 7.53 -12.20 -15.71
C LEU A 555 9.03 -12.44 -15.56
N GLN A 556 9.44 -13.15 -14.50
CA GLN A 556 10.84 -13.24 -14.09
C GLN A 556 11.75 -13.71 -15.24
N ASN A 557 12.77 -12.88 -15.53
CA ASN A 557 13.77 -13.06 -16.58
C ASN A 557 13.23 -12.97 -18.03
N ARG A 558 12.04 -12.37 -18.23
CA ARG A 558 11.40 -12.20 -19.55
C ARG A 558 10.97 -10.73 -19.77
N PRO A 559 11.90 -9.80 -20.08
CA PRO A 559 11.63 -8.36 -20.08
C PRO A 559 10.58 -7.91 -21.10
N MET A 560 10.36 -8.65 -22.21
CA MET A 560 9.31 -8.33 -23.19
C MET A 560 7.87 -8.50 -22.64
N THR A 561 7.73 -9.07 -21.44
CA THR A 561 6.44 -9.18 -20.74
C THR A 561 6.09 -7.96 -19.88
N GLN A 562 6.95 -6.93 -19.85
CA GLN A 562 6.77 -5.69 -19.08
C GLN A 562 5.50 -4.93 -19.51
N VAL A 563 4.41 -5.05 -18.73
CA VAL A 563 3.14 -4.37 -18.99
C VAL A 563 2.70 -3.56 -17.76
N LYS A 564 2.05 -2.42 -18.00
CA LYS A 564 1.44 -1.58 -16.95
C LYS A 564 -0.08 -1.76 -16.90
N SER A 565 -0.62 -1.70 -15.68
CA SER A 565 -2.05 -1.63 -15.45
C SER A 565 -2.64 -0.33 -16.01
N PRO A 566 -3.96 -0.27 -16.23
CA PRO A 566 -4.66 1.01 -16.24
C PRO A 566 -4.36 1.82 -14.97
N SER A 567 -4.39 3.15 -15.08
CA SER A 567 -4.18 4.05 -13.95
C SER A 567 -5.35 3.97 -12.96
N PHE A 568 -5.07 3.58 -11.73
CA PHE A 568 -6.01 3.60 -10.61
C PHE A 568 -5.85 4.88 -9.80
N THR A 569 -6.80 5.81 -9.92
CA THR A 569 -6.78 7.07 -9.15
C THR A 569 -7.27 6.83 -7.73
N LEU A 570 -6.38 6.97 -6.74
CA LEU A 570 -6.73 6.89 -5.31
C LEU A 570 -6.92 8.31 -4.76
N THR A 571 -8.17 8.72 -4.55
CA THR A 571 -8.51 10.04 -3.98
C THR A 571 -8.46 10.01 -2.45
N VAL A 572 -7.39 10.58 -1.89
CA VAL A 572 -7.23 10.77 -0.43
C VAL A 572 -7.65 12.19 -0.05
N TYR A 573 -8.68 12.34 0.77
CA TYR A 573 -9.17 13.65 1.20
C TYR A 573 -8.19 14.31 2.18
N ALA A 574 -8.10 15.64 2.15
CA ALA A 574 -7.15 16.43 2.95
C ALA A 574 -7.57 16.66 4.42
N GLY A 575 -8.51 15.87 4.95
CA GLY A 575 -9.06 16.03 6.29
C GLY A 575 -10.05 14.93 6.67
N ASN A 576 -10.64 15.07 7.86
CA ASN A 576 -11.56 14.08 8.44
C ASN A 576 -12.95 14.08 7.78
N PRO A 577 -13.70 12.95 7.79
CA PRO A 577 -15.09 12.89 7.36
C PRO A 577 -16.00 13.80 8.18
N THR A 578 -17.00 14.40 7.51
CA THR A 578 -17.95 15.32 8.13
C THR A 578 -19.06 14.55 8.83
N LEU A 579 -18.98 14.47 10.16
CA LEU A 579 -20.08 13.96 10.98
C LEU A 579 -21.20 15.01 11.08
N LEU A 580 -22.44 14.56 10.91
CA LEU A 580 -23.66 15.34 11.12
C LEU A 580 -24.46 14.66 12.22
N LEU A 581 -24.71 15.37 13.33
CA LEU A 581 -25.53 14.89 14.43
C LEU A 581 -26.85 15.66 14.42
N GLU A 582 -27.94 14.92 14.51
CA GLU A 582 -29.33 15.40 14.51
C GLU A 582 -30.04 14.89 15.76
N LYS A 583 -31.06 15.63 16.22
CA LYS A 583 -32.00 15.19 17.25
C LYS A 583 -33.42 15.24 16.70
N THR A 584 -34.20 14.20 16.97
CA THR A 584 -35.58 14.03 16.51
C THR A 584 -36.47 13.68 17.72
N PRO A 585 -37.51 14.47 18.04
CA PRO A 585 -37.81 15.81 17.51
C PRO A 585 -36.66 16.82 17.71
N SER A 586 -36.69 17.94 16.98
CA SER A 586 -35.60 18.94 17.00
C SER A 586 -35.68 19.94 18.15
N TYR A 587 -36.45 19.65 19.22
CA TYR A 587 -36.76 20.58 20.30
C TYR A 587 -35.50 21.18 20.97
N ASN A 588 -35.53 22.49 21.23
CA ASN A 588 -34.43 23.19 21.91
C ASN A 588 -34.27 22.70 23.36
N VAL A 589 -35.39 22.54 24.07
CA VAL A 589 -35.48 21.96 25.42
C VAL A 589 -36.52 20.84 25.39
N PHE A 590 -36.17 19.68 25.93
CA PHE A 590 -37.10 18.59 26.20
C PHE A 590 -37.62 18.69 27.63
N TYR A 591 -38.84 18.22 27.83
CA TYR A 591 -39.47 18.10 29.13
C TYR A 591 -39.51 16.64 29.60
N THR A 592 -39.48 16.42 30.91
CA THR A 592 -39.43 15.07 31.52
C THR A 592 -40.54 14.17 31.00
N GLY A 593 -40.17 12.98 30.49
CA GLY A 593 -41.11 12.01 29.91
C GLY A 593 -41.39 12.15 28.42
N GLU A 594 -40.72 13.07 27.71
CA GLU A 594 -40.67 13.10 26.24
C GLU A 594 -39.64 12.10 25.66
N GLN A 595 -39.73 11.80 24.37
CA GLN A 595 -38.77 10.94 23.66
C GLN A 595 -37.79 11.77 22.83
N VAL A 596 -36.52 11.36 22.76
CA VAL A 596 -35.54 11.91 21.81
C VAL A 596 -34.72 10.79 21.16
N THR A 597 -34.60 10.85 19.83
CA THR A 597 -33.65 10.04 19.06
C THR A 597 -32.51 10.93 18.56
N LEU A 598 -31.29 10.62 18.98
CA LEU A 598 -30.06 11.20 18.45
C LEU A 598 -29.61 10.37 17.25
N THR A 599 -29.29 11.01 16.13
CA THR A 599 -28.86 10.31 14.89
C THR A 599 -27.54 10.87 14.39
N CYS A 600 -26.60 9.99 14.02
CA CYS A 600 -25.25 10.34 13.61
C CYS A 600 -25.01 9.90 12.16
N LYS A 601 -24.95 10.83 11.23
CA LYS A 601 -24.74 10.56 9.79
C LYS A 601 -23.33 10.95 9.38
N VAL A 602 -22.67 10.11 8.58
CA VAL A 602 -21.45 10.49 7.86
C VAL A 602 -21.89 11.11 6.53
N LYS A 603 -21.55 12.38 6.29
CA LYS A 603 -21.97 13.12 5.08
C LYS A 603 -21.37 12.49 3.81
N GLU A 604 -20.12 12.05 3.90
CA GLU A 604 -19.39 11.38 2.84
C GLU A 604 -19.74 9.88 2.81
N GLN A 605 -21.00 9.57 2.46
CA GLN A 605 -21.58 8.22 2.46
C GLN A 605 -20.62 7.16 1.88
N SER A 606 -20.39 6.12 2.69
CA SER A 606 -19.51 4.98 2.40
C SER A 606 -19.92 3.79 3.27
N SER A 607 -19.38 2.60 2.99
CA SER A 607 -19.69 1.37 3.73
C SER A 607 -18.96 1.28 5.09
N ASP A 608 -19.33 0.26 5.87
CA ASP A 608 -18.57 -0.31 7.00
C ASP A 608 -18.35 0.59 8.24
N TRP A 609 -19.04 1.73 8.30
CA TRP A 609 -19.08 2.58 9.49
C TRP A 609 -19.80 1.87 10.66
N LYS A 610 -19.11 1.76 11.79
CA LYS A 610 -19.66 1.35 13.09
C LYS A 610 -19.79 2.56 14.00
N PHE A 611 -20.96 2.72 14.61
CA PHE A 611 -21.36 3.88 15.40
C PHE A 611 -21.39 3.53 16.89
N TYR A 612 -20.85 4.42 17.73
CA TYR A 612 -20.78 4.24 19.18
C TYR A 612 -21.16 5.55 19.87
N TRP A 613 -22.27 5.54 20.60
CA TRP A 613 -22.77 6.66 21.37
C TRP A 613 -22.24 6.61 22.80
N TYR A 614 -21.79 7.74 23.33
CA TYR A 614 -21.34 7.88 24.72
C TYR A 614 -21.97 9.12 25.35
N LYS A 615 -22.21 9.09 26.66
CA LYS A 615 -22.50 10.28 27.46
C LYS A 615 -21.18 10.80 28.03
N THR A 616 -20.94 12.11 28.03
CA THR A 616 -19.61 12.66 28.38
C THR A 616 -19.19 12.35 29.83
N SER A 617 -20.15 12.09 30.72
CA SER A 617 -19.99 11.61 32.10
C SER A 617 -19.51 10.15 32.22
N GLU A 618 -19.89 9.29 31.28
CA GLU A 618 -19.91 7.83 31.44
C GLU A 618 -18.99 7.14 30.40
N LYS A 619 -17.74 7.63 30.30
CA LYS A 619 -16.80 7.36 29.19
C LYS A 619 -16.39 5.89 28.95
N LEU A 620 -16.75 4.96 29.83
CA LEU A 620 -16.24 3.59 29.82
C LEU A 620 -16.95 2.66 28.81
N ASN A 621 -18.27 2.79 28.65
CA ASN A 621 -19.08 1.88 27.81
C ASN A 621 -19.94 2.66 26.80
N PRO A 622 -20.16 2.13 25.58
CA PRO A 622 -21.10 2.72 24.64
C PRO A 622 -22.56 2.50 25.10
N LEU A 623 -23.39 3.53 24.93
CA LEU A 623 -24.82 3.52 25.25
C LEU A 623 -25.64 2.64 24.30
N ASN A 624 -25.16 2.40 23.07
CA ASN A 624 -25.77 1.50 22.10
C ASN A 624 -25.02 0.16 22.06
N SER A 625 -25.76 -0.94 22.25
CA SER A 625 -25.25 -2.30 22.06
C SER A 625 -25.03 -2.66 20.59
N ASP A 626 -25.92 -2.18 19.71
CA ASP A 626 -25.84 -2.38 18.28
C ASP A 626 -25.07 -1.24 17.60
N SER A 627 -23.82 -1.52 17.22
CA SER A 627 -22.95 -0.56 16.52
C SER A 627 -23.22 -0.41 15.02
N SER A 628 -24.15 -1.16 14.43
CA SER A 628 -24.64 -0.91 13.06
C SER A 628 -25.69 0.20 13.00
N LYS A 629 -26.40 0.44 14.11
CA LYS A 629 -27.39 1.51 14.22
C LYS A 629 -26.70 2.85 14.47
N SER A 630 -26.91 3.79 13.55
CA SER A 630 -26.42 5.17 13.63
C SER A 630 -27.22 6.06 14.59
N SER A 631 -28.32 5.56 15.15
CA SER A 631 -29.20 6.26 16.08
C SER A 631 -29.20 5.66 17.47
N TYR A 632 -29.44 6.51 18.47
CA TYR A 632 -29.62 6.18 19.88
C TYR A 632 -30.86 6.90 20.40
N THR A 633 -31.76 6.19 21.09
CA THR A 633 -33.07 6.72 21.49
C THR A 633 -33.26 6.63 23.00
N ILE A 634 -33.61 7.76 23.61
CA ILE A 634 -34.05 7.86 25.01
C ILE A 634 -35.57 7.96 24.98
N ASN A 635 -36.27 6.94 25.49
CA ASN A 635 -37.72 6.80 25.34
C ASN A 635 -38.56 7.71 26.24
N ALA A 636 -38.02 8.11 27.40
CA ALA A 636 -38.70 8.98 28.37
C ALA A 636 -37.65 9.77 29.16
N VAL A 637 -37.20 10.89 28.61
CA VAL A 637 -36.07 11.67 29.14
C VAL A 637 -36.28 12.11 30.59
N GLN A 638 -35.20 12.07 31.36
CA GLN A 638 -35.13 12.52 32.75
C GLN A 638 -34.18 13.72 32.86
N VAL A 639 -34.24 14.46 33.96
CA VAL A 639 -33.30 15.57 34.23
C VAL A 639 -31.85 15.08 34.27
N SER A 640 -31.61 13.81 34.64
CA SER A 640 -30.31 13.12 34.59
C SER A 640 -29.76 12.87 33.18
N ASP A 641 -30.60 12.99 32.15
CA ASP A 641 -30.21 12.79 30.75
C ASP A 641 -29.71 14.09 30.09
N ASN A 642 -29.96 15.24 30.73
CA ASN A 642 -29.39 16.53 30.36
C ASN A 642 -27.86 16.45 30.29
N GLY A 643 -27.28 16.81 29.14
CA GLY A 643 -25.84 16.74 28.95
C GLY A 643 -25.40 16.57 27.51
N THR A 644 -24.09 16.34 27.36
CA THR A 644 -23.43 16.24 26.06
C THR A 644 -23.19 14.78 25.69
N TYR A 645 -23.78 14.38 24.57
CA TYR A 645 -23.65 13.06 23.97
C TYR A 645 -22.63 13.12 22.84
N VAL A 646 -21.88 12.04 22.67
CA VAL A 646 -20.77 11.93 21.73
C VAL A 646 -21.06 10.74 20.82
N CYS A 647 -21.25 10.99 19.52
CA CYS A 647 -21.16 9.92 18.54
C CYS A 647 -19.68 9.76 18.18
N ARG A 648 -19.16 8.54 18.31
CA ARG A 648 -17.90 8.10 17.71
C ARG A 648 -18.18 7.17 16.54
N VAL A 649 -17.45 7.34 15.44
CA VAL A 649 -17.48 6.39 14.32
C VAL A 649 -16.09 5.82 14.05
N LYS A 650 -16.05 4.56 13.62
CA LYS A 650 -14.86 3.87 13.12
C LYS A 650 -15.22 2.94 11.96
N ARG A 651 -14.27 2.59 11.10
CA ARG A 651 -14.42 1.54 10.08
C ARG A 651 -13.10 0.79 9.87
N GLY A 652 -13.21 -0.48 9.50
CA GLY A 652 -12.07 -1.41 9.48
C GLY A 652 -11.48 -1.69 10.87
N ASP A 653 -10.27 -2.28 10.87
CA ASP A 653 -9.58 -2.77 12.09
C ASP A 653 -8.60 -1.76 12.70
N GLY A 654 -8.59 -0.51 12.22
CA GLY A 654 -7.71 0.53 12.73
C GLY A 654 -8.19 1.12 14.06
N ASN A 655 -7.24 1.63 14.86
CA ASN A 655 -7.53 2.43 16.07
C ASN A 655 -8.13 3.82 15.76
N PHE A 656 -8.47 4.09 14.50
CA PHE A 656 -8.88 5.40 14.00
C PHE A 656 -10.36 5.66 14.30
N GLN A 657 -10.64 6.77 14.98
CA GLN A 657 -11.99 7.15 15.43
C GLN A 657 -12.20 8.65 15.23
N HIS A 658 -13.40 9.02 14.77
CA HIS A 658 -13.84 10.41 14.75
C HIS A 658 -15.01 10.61 15.70
N GLU A 659 -15.00 11.70 16.46
CA GLU A 659 -16.06 12.03 17.40
C GLU A 659 -16.71 13.39 17.10
N LYS A 660 -18.04 13.47 17.28
CA LYS A 660 -18.76 14.74 17.29
C LYS A 660 -19.79 14.77 18.41
N LYS A 661 -20.00 15.96 18.96
CA LYS A 661 -20.71 16.21 20.21
C LYS A 661 -22.03 16.92 19.93
N LEU A 662 -23.08 16.51 20.63
CA LEU A 662 -24.42 17.11 20.59
C LEU A 662 -24.93 17.23 22.02
N HIS A 663 -25.42 18.41 22.39
CA HIS A 663 -25.98 18.65 23.71
C HIS A 663 -27.51 18.53 23.66
N ILE A 664 -28.10 17.85 24.66
CA ILE A 664 -29.55 17.88 24.92
C ILE A 664 -29.79 18.56 26.26
N SER A 665 -30.74 19.50 26.26
CA SER A 665 -31.22 20.13 27.48
C SER A 665 -32.56 19.50 27.88
N VAL A 666 -32.64 19.03 29.13
CA VAL A 666 -33.86 18.42 29.70
C VAL A 666 -34.24 19.17 30.97
N LYS A 667 -35.52 19.52 31.12
CA LYS A 667 -36.07 20.23 32.30
C LYS A 667 -37.37 19.57 32.77
N GLY A 668 -37.81 19.88 33.99
CA GLY A 668 -39.23 19.73 34.35
C GLY A 668 -40.07 20.79 33.62
N PRO A 669 -41.37 20.54 33.33
CA PRO A 669 -42.26 21.56 32.79
C PRO A 669 -42.44 22.73 33.77
N PRO A 670 -42.57 23.99 33.30
CA PRO A 670 -42.74 25.14 34.17
C PRO A 670 -44.12 25.18 34.83
N GLU A 671 -44.16 25.46 36.13
CA GLU A 671 -45.41 25.63 36.89
C GLU A 671 -46.05 27.01 36.63
N PRO A 672 -47.33 27.08 36.23
CA PRO A 672 -48.06 28.33 36.05
C PRO A 672 -48.52 28.93 37.39
N LYS A 673 -48.65 30.26 37.47
CA LYS A 673 -49.08 30.99 38.66
C LYS A 673 -50.23 31.94 38.33
N ILE A 674 -51.21 32.08 39.23
CA ILE A 674 -52.33 33.02 39.04
C ILE A 674 -52.05 34.32 39.81
N ASN A 675 -52.14 35.44 39.10
CA ASN A 675 -51.99 36.80 39.62
C ASN A 675 -53.29 37.60 39.38
N GLN A 676 -53.81 38.28 40.40
CA GLN A 676 -54.97 39.18 40.28
C GLN A 676 -54.53 40.57 39.83
N THR A 677 -54.98 41.01 38.66
CA THR A 677 -54.52 42.25 38.02
C THR A 677 -54.97 43.53 38.76
N SER A 678 -56.04 43.48 39.56
CA SER A 678 -56.50 44.63 40.34
C SER A 678 -55.80 44.79 41.70
N GLY A 679 -55.06 43.79 42.18
CA GLY A 679 -54.28 43.86 43.44
C GLY A 679 -55.06 44.00 44.76
N TRP A 680 -56.39 44.22 44.73
CA TRP A 680 -57.19 44.42 45.93
C TRP A 680 -57.30 43.17 46.82
N ASP A 681 -56.98 43.32 48.10
CA ASP A 681 -57.12 42.30 49.15
C ASP A 681 -58.59 41.98 49.48
N ARG A 682 -59.49 42.93 49.18
CA ARG A 682 -60.93 42.88 49.46
C ARG A 682 -61.71 43.37 48.27
N VAL A 683 -62.62 42.52 47.79
CA VAL A 683 -63.51 42.82 46.67
C VAL A 683 -64.96 42.84 47.16
N PHE A 684 -65.70 43.88 46.76
CA PHE A 684 -67.11 44.08 47.06
C PHE A 684 -68.00 43.75 45.85
N PRO A 685 -69.28 43.43 46.05
CA PRO A 685 -70.19 43.14 44.95
C PRO A 685 -70.31 44.34 44.00
N GLY A 686 -70.32 44.06 42.69
CA GLY A 686 -70.35 45.08 41.65
C GLY A 686 -68.98 45.43 41.06
N GLU A 687 -67.88 45.24 41.80
CA GLU A 687 -66.52 45.57 41.34
C GLU A 687 -66.04 44.65 40.21
N LYS A 688 -65.09 45.14 39.41
CA LYS A 688 -64.49 44.42 38.27
C LYS A 688 -63.20 43.72 38.68
N VAL A 689 -63.08 42.42 38.39
CA VAL A 689 -61.88 41.61 38.70
C VAL A 689 -61.31 40.98 37.43
N THR A 690 -59.99 40.98 37.31
CA THR A 690 -59.26 40.19 36.30
C THR A 690 -58.21 39.34 37.00
N LEU A 691 -58.19 38.05 36.67
CA LEU A 691 -57.15 37.09 37.01
C LEU A 691 -56.32 36.80 35.75
N LYS A 692 -55.02 36.58 35.91
CA LYS A 692 -54.09 36.22 34.84
C LYS A 692 -53.26 35.02 35.26
N CYS A 693 -53.06 34.08 34.34
CA CYS A 693 -52.26 32.88 34.51
C CYS A 693 -50.91 33.07 33.82
N GLU A 694 -49.86 33.25 34.60
CA GLU A 694 -48.51 33.57 34.11
C GLU A 694 -47.57 32.37 34.27
N ILE A 695 -46.90 32.03 33.17
CA ILE A 695 -45.90 30.96 33.11
C ILE A 695 -44.51 31.62 33.11
N PRO A 696 -43.51 31.10 33.85
CA PRO A 696 -42.13 31.60 33.81
C PRO A 696 -41.46 31.52 32.43
N ASP A 697 -41.93 30.63 31.55
CA ASP A 697 -41.48 30.50 30.16
C ASP A 697 -42.32 31.40 29.24
N LYS A 698 -41.65 32.30 28.52
CA LYS A 698 -42.28 33.32 27.66
C LYS A 698 -42.63 32.83 26.24
N SER A 699 -42.62 31.52 25.98
CA SER A 699 -43.17 30.95 24.74
C SER A 699 -44.65 31.37 24.55
N THR A 700 -45.04 31.65 23.31
CA THR A 700 -46.40 32.03 22.92
C THR A 700 -47.38 30.85 22.83
N ASP A 701 -46.87 29.62 22.85
CA ASP A 701 -47.57 28.48 22.26
C ASP A 701 -48.26 27.60 23.33
N TRP A 702 -48.55 28.19 24.49
CA TRP A 702 -49.24 27.52 25.60
C TRP A 702 -50.76 27.62 25.44
N ASN A 703 -51.44 26.48 25.58
CA ASN A 703 -52.88 26.41 25.75
C ASN A 703 -53.22 26.56 27.24
N TYR A 704 -54.23 27.39 27.54
CA TYR A 704 -54.67 27.70 28.90
C TYR A 704 -56.10 27.19 29.14
N VAL A 705 -56.33 26.48 30.25
CA VAL A 705 -57.66 26.03 30.69
C VAL A 705 -57.90 26.48 32.12
N TRP A 706 -58.95 27.27 32.34
CA TRP A 706 -59.32 27.78 33.65
C TRP A 706 -60.34 26.89 34.36
N PHE A 707 -60.24 26.82 35.68
CA PHE A 707 -61.19 26.13 36.55
C PHE A 707 -61.53 27.01 37.76
N LEU A 708 -62.77 26.92 38.24
CA LEU A 708 -63.25 27.47 39.51
C LEU A 708 -63.80 26.31 40.34
N ASN A 709 -63.28 26.10 41.54
CA ASN A 709 -63.65 24.98 42.42
C ASN A 709 -63.58 23.63 41.68
N ASN A 710 -62.49 23.41 40.93
CA ASN A 710 -62.24 22.30 39.99
C ASN A 710 -63.19 22.15 38.79
N ASN A 711 -64.21 22.99 38.62
CA ASN A 711 -65.13 22.97 37.47
C ASN A 711 -64.63 23.91 36.35
N PRO A 712 -64.79 23.59 35.05
CA PRO A 712 -64.31 24.45 33.96
C PRO A 712 -64.90 25.86 33.99
N ALA A 713 -64.02 26.88 33.91
CA ALA A 713 -64.38 28.29 33.93
C ALA A 713 -64.06 28.95 32.57
N LYS A 714 -64.88 29.92 32.15
CA LYS A 714 -64.70 30.65 30.87
C LYS A 714 -63.63 31.74 31.00
N GLY A 715 -62.36 31.35 30.81
CA GLY A 715 -61.26 32.26 30.51
C GLY A 715 -61.10 32.55 29.02
N SER A 716 -60.25 33.53 28.69
CA SER A 716 -59.84 33.92 27.35
C SER A 716 -58.31 33.82 27.25
N GLY A 717 -57.81 32.60 27.03
CA GLY A 717 -56.37 32.33 27.07
C GLY A 717 -55.79 32.51 28.47
N ASP A 718 -54.72 33.29 28.57
CA ASP A 718 -53.99 33.56 29.82
C ASP A 718 -54.77 34.43 30.82
N THR A 719 -55.97 34.93 30.49
CA THR A 719 -56.76 35.82 31.37
C THR A 719 -58.19 35.33 31.60
N LEU A 720 -58.73 35.66 32.77
CA LEU A 720 -60.14 35.48 33.14
C LEU A 720 -60.64 36.80 33.73
N THR A 721 -61.64 37.43 33.11
CA THR A 721 -62.17 38.73 33.53
C THR A 721 -63.65 38.63 33.90
N ILE A 722 -63.99 39.19 35.06
CA ILE A 722 -65.34 39.28 35.63
C ILE A 722 -65.70 40.76 35.69
N SER A 723 -66.55 41.21 34.77
CA SER A 723 -66.87 42.65 34.60
C SER A 723 -67.60 43.27 35.78
N SER A 724 -68.35 42.48 36.53
CA SER A 724 -69.04 42.89 37.77
C SER A 724 -69.25 41.63 38.62
N ILE A 725 -68.59 41.56 39.76
CA ILE A 725 -68.50 40.34 40.57
C ILE A 725 -69.65 40.21 41.57
N ASN A 726 -70.06 38.96 41.83
CA ASN A 726 -71.00 38.62 42.89
C ASN A 726 -70.44 37.55 43.85
N GLN A 727 -71.08 37.39 45.02
CA GLN A 727 -70.62 36.49 46.07
C GLN A 727 -70.49 35.02 45.63
N GLY A 728 -71.33 34.56 44.69
CA GLY A 728 -71.28 33.20 44.13
C GLY A 728 -70.12 32.94 43.16
N GLN A 729 -69.27 33.95 42.89
CA GLN A 729 -68.05 33.85 42.08
C GLN A 729 -66.76 33.86 42.92
N GLY A 730 -66.89 33.89 44.25
CA GLY A 730 -65.77 33.58 45.16
C GLY A 730 -65.44 32.08 45.18
N GLY A 731 -64.18 31.74 45.40
CA GLY A 731 -63.70 30.35 45.40
C GLY A 731 -62.28 30.19 44.86
N ASP A 732 -61.87 28.94 44.70
CA ASP A 732 -60.52 28.56 44.28
C ASP A 732 -60.41 28.48 42.75
N TYR A 733 -59.69 29.44 42.19
CA TYR A 733 -59.32 29.44 40.78
C TYR A 733 -58.04 28.63 40.56
N THR A 734 -58.02 27.76 39.55
CA THR A 734 -56.81 27.10 39.06
C THR A 734 -56.70 27.22 37.55
N CYS A 735 -55.47 27.23 37.04
CA CYS A 735 -55.16 27.32 35.63
C CYS A 735 -54.32 26.10 35.24
N GLN A 736 -54.66 25.43 34.15
CA GLN A 736 -53.88 24.34 33.57
C GLN A 736 -53.25 24.82 32.27
N THR A 737 -51.97 24.52 32.09
CA THR A 737 -51.18 24.92 30.93
C THR A 737 -50.59 23.71 30.23
N GLU A 738 -50.70 23.65 28.91
CA GLU A 738 -50.11 22.62 28.05
C GLU A 738 -49.47 23.29 26.82
N LEU A 739 -48.21 22.98 26.52
CA LEU A 739 -47.52 23.50 25.35
C LEU A 739 -48.03 22.78 24.10
N GLN A 740 -48.40 23.52 23.06
CA GLN A 740 -49.10 22.99 21.89
C GLN A 740 -48.41 21.75 21.28
N ASN A 741 -49.20 20.70 21.07
CA ASN A 741 -48.77 19.39 20.55
C ASN A 741 -47.76 18.63 21.44
N ARG A 742 -47.57 19.01 22.71
CA ARG A 742 -46.63 18.38 23.66
C ARG A 742 -47.33 17.99 24.97
N PRO A 743 -48.19 16.95 24.98
CA PRO A 743 -49.03 16.60 26.14
C PRO A 743 -48.27 16.17 27.41
N LYS A 744 -46.95 15.90 27.31
CA LYS A 744 -46.08 15.67 28.48
C LYS A 744 -45.74 16.95 29.27
N THR A 745 -46.18 18.11 28.81
CA THR A 745 -45.98 19.42 29.45
C THR A 745 -47.16 19.90 30.30
N GLN A 746 -48.25 19.11 30.37
CA GLN A 746 -49.48 19.46 31.07
C GLN A 746 -49.25 19.63 32.58
N VAL A 747 -49.39 20.86 33.11
CA VAL A 747 -49.25 21.19 34.54
C VAL A 747 -50.41 22.09 35.00
N LYS A 748 -50.79 22.00 36.28
CA LYS A 748 -51.76 22.90 36.93
C LYS A 748 -51.06 23.88 37.87
N SER A 749 -51.63 25.07 38.01
CA SER A 749 -51.22 26.07 39.00
C SER A 749 -51.60 25.61 40.41
N SER A 750 -50.97 26.25 41.41
CA SER A 750 -51.57 26.35 42.73
C SER A 750 -52.95 27.03 42.66
N SER A 751 -53.82 26.76 43.64
CA SER A 751 -55.12 27.42 43.77
C SER A 751 -54.96 28.87 44.23
N PHE A 752 -55.71 29.76 43.59
CA PHE A 752 -55.85 31.17 43.96
C PHE A 752 -57.27 31.42 44.47
N THR A 753 -57.42 31.66 45.78
CA THR A 753 -58.72 31.85 46.44
C THR A 753 -59.18 33.31 46.32
N LEU A 754 -60.22 33.57 45.54
CA LEU A 754 -60.82 34.91 45.41
C LEU A 754 -61.94 35.09 46.45
N THR A 755 -61.80 36.09 47.32
CA THR A 755 -62.78 36.38 48.40
C THR A 755 -63.63 37.60 48.06
N VAL A 756 -64.96 37.45 48.12
CA VAL A 756 -65.95 38.50 47.82
C VAL A 756 -66.84 38.74 49.04
N TYR A 757 -66.91 39.99 49.50
CA TYR A 757 -67.67 40.37 50.69
C TYR A 757 -69.17 40.55 50.40
N ALA A 758 -70.00 40.54 51.45
CA ALA A 758 -71.43 40.83 51.36
C ALA A 758 -71.72 42.29 51.75
N GLY A 759 -72.22 43.08 50.80
CA GLY A 759 -72.66 44.47 51.02
C GLY A 759 -71.62 45.55 50.73
N ASN A 760 -71.90 46.77 51.22
CA ASN A 760 -71.10 47.98 51.00
C ASN A 760 -70.17 48.28 52.20
N PRO A 761 -69.06 49.03 51.99
CA PRO A 761 -68.12 49.38 53.06
C PRO A 761 -68.68 50.40 54.08
N THR A 762 -68.28 50.28 55.33
CA THR A 762 -68.78 51.09 56.46
C THR A 762 -67.93 52.35 56.69
N LEU A 763 -68.57 53.51 56.77
CA LEU A 763 -67.92 54.79 57.10
C LEU A 763 -68.03 55.17 58.58
N LEU A 764 -66.98 55.77 59.11
CA LEU A 764 -66.85 56.29 60.48
C LEU A 764 -66.32 57.73 60.44
N LEU A 765 -66.95 58.66 61.17
CA LEU A 765 -66.46 60.05 61.28
C LEU A 765 -66.06 60.36 62.73
N GLU A 766 -64.94 61.06 62.88
CA GLU A 766 -64.31 61.44 64.15
C GLU A 766 -63.97 62.94 64.17
N LYS A 767 -63.74 63.50 65.36
CA LYS A 767 -63.30 64.88 65.57
C LYS A 767 -62.13 64.95 66.56
N THR A 768 -61.16 65.83 66.27
CA THR A 768 -59.94 66.03 67.08
C THR A 768 -59.70 67.53 67.30
N PRO A 769 -59.57 68.03 68.54
CA PRO A 769 -59.88 67.36 69.81
C PRO A 769 -61.32 66.83 69.89
N SER A 770 -61.60 65.94 70.84
CA SER A 770 -62.91 65.31 70.99
C SER A 770 -63.98 66.19 71.65
N TYR A 771 -63.75 67.50 71.80
CA TYR A 771 -64.59 68.41 72.59
C TYR A 771 -66.05 68.45 72.11
N ASN A 772 -66.99 68.38 73.06
CA ASN A 772 -68.43 68.47 72.77
C ASN A 772 -68.85 69.87 72.32
N VAL A 773 -68.20 70.90 72.86
CA VAL A 773 -68.35 72.30 72.44
C VAL A 773 -66.97 72.92 72.37
N PHE A 774 -66.66 73.50 71.20
CA PHE A 774 -65.49 74.34 71.01
C PHE A 774 -65.79 75.78 71.44
N TYR A 775 -64.77 76.49 71.93
CA TYR A 775 -64.85 77.92 72.15
C TYR A 775 -64.13 78.69 71.03
N THR A 776 -64.55 79.93 70.79
CA THR A 776 -64.02 80.80 69.72
C THR A 776 -62.50 80.87 69.73
N GLY A 777 -61.86 80.51 68.62
CA GLY A 777 -60.41 80.51 68.47
C GLY A 777 -59.69 79.22 68.88
N GLU A 778 -60.41 78.12 69.13
CA GLU A 778 -59.85 76.77 69.21
C GLU A 778 -59.78 76.09 67.81
N GLN A 779 -58.94 75.06 67.64
CA GLN A 779 -58.79 74.30 66.39
C GLN A 779 -59.59 73.00 66.43
N VAL A 780 -60.15 72.58 65.29
CA VAL A 780 -60.82 71.27 65.14
C VAL A 780 -60.53 70.63 63.78
N THR A 781 -60.22 69.33 63.79
CA THR A 781 -60.08 68.47 62.60
C THR A 781 -61.19 67.42 62.59
N LEU A 782 -61.87 67.27 61.45
CA LEU A 782 -62.81 66.19 61.15
C LEU A 782 -62.08 65.10 60.36
N THR A 783 -62.32 63.82 60.66
CA THR A 783 -61.64 62.69 60.00
C THR A 783 -62.63 61.59 59.62
N CYS A 784 -62.50 61.03 58.42
CA CYS A 784 -63.42 60.04 57.85
C CYS A 784 -62.70 58.71 57.55
N LYS A 785 -62.97 57.67 58.33
CA LYS A 785 -62.34 56.35 58.20
C LYS A 785 -63.28 55.34 57.55
N ILE A 786 -62.71 54.39 56.82
CA ILE A 786 -63.43 53.22 56.28
C ILE A 786 -63.05 52.02 57.16
N LYS A 787 -64.05 51.31 57.70
CA LYS A 787 -63.82 50.19 58.63
C LYS A 787 -63.24 48.97 57.92
N GLU A 788 -63.77 48.64 56.74
CA GLU A 788 -63.27 47.58 55.87
C GLU A 788 -62.15 48.11 54.96
N GLN A 789 -61.08 48.62 55.56
CA GLN A 789 -59.99 49.32 54.86
C GLN A 789 -59.28 48.42 53.82
N SER A 790 -59.02 49.01 52.65
CA SER A 790 -58.33 48.43 51.48
C SER A 790 -57.69 49.59 50.69
N SER A 791 -57.08 49.35 49.52
CA SER A 791 -56.41 50.40 48.72
C SER A 791 -57.37 51.29 47.91
N ASP A 792 -56.81 52.37 47.37
CA ASP A 792 -57.36 53.21 46.28
C ASP A 792 -58.67 53.98 46.53
N TRP A 793 -58.98 54.24 47.81
CA TRP A 793 -60.08 55.12 48.21
C TRP A 793 -59.71 56.60 48.06
N LYS A 794 -60.64 57.40 47.51
CA LYS A 794 -60.58 58.88 47.47
C LYS A 794 -61.68 59.48 48.32
N PHE A 795 -61.34 60.49 49.12
CA PHE A 795 -62.18 61.14 50.12
C PHE A 795 -62.55 62.57 49.70
N TYR A 796 -63.83 62.92 49.84
CA TYR A 796 -64.38 64.23 49.49
C TYR A 796 -65.23 64.74 50.66
N TRP A 797 -64.86 65.90 51.21
CA TRP A 797 -65.60 66.58 52.26
C TRP A 797 -66.45 67.72 51.69
N TYR A 798 -67.69 67.88 52.14
CA TYR A 798 -68.54 69.03 51.81
C TYR A 798 -69.22 69.56 53.07
N LYS A 799 -69.65 70.83 53.08
CA LYS A 799 -70.57 71.37 54.09
C LYS A 799 -71.98 71.29 53.49
N THR A 800 -72.98 70.78 54.19
CA THR A 800 -74.32 70.53 53.61
C THR A 800 -75.04 71.80 53.13
N SER A 801 -74.53 72.99 53.50
CA SER A 801 -74.96 74.29 52.96
C SER A 801 -74.38 74.67 51.59
N ASP A 802 -73.31 74.01 51.13
CA ASP A 802 -72.67 74.18 49.83
C ASP A 802 -71.96 72.87 49.40
N GLU A 803 -72.67 72.03 48.64
CA GLU A 803 -72.09 70.83 48.01
C GLU A 803 -71.53 71.10 46.58
N SER A 804 -71.48 72.35 46.12
CA SER A 804 -71.04 72.67 44.74
C SER A 804 -69.58 72.31 44.45
N LYS A 805 -68.76 72.22 45.50
CA LYS A 805 -67.32 71.95 45.47
C LYS A 805 -66.88 71.28 46.78
N PRO A 806 -65.89 70.38 46.76
CA PRO A 806 -65.34 69.83 48.00
C PRO A 806 -64.57 70.89 48.79
N LEU A 807 -64.60 70.76 50.12
CA LEU A 807 -63.85 71.58 51.08
C LEU A 807 -62.36 71.20 51.14
N ASN A 808 -62.02 69.95 50.81
CA ASN A 808 -60.64 69.47 50.67
C ASN A 808 -60.22 69.47 49.20
N SER A 809 -59.02 70.00 48.92
CA SER A 809 -58.36 69.89 47.63
C SER A 809 -57.67 68.54 47.45
N ASP A 810 -57.03 68.03 48.50
CA ASP A 810 -56.38 66.72 48.50
C ASP A 810 -57.39 65.61 48.85
N THR A 811 -57.75 64.82 47.84
CA THR A 811 -58.69 63.69 47.93
C THR A 811 -58.05 62.39 48.39
N SER A 812 -56.73 62.35 48.59
CA SER A 812 -56.06 61.24 49.30
C SER A 812 -56.20 61.38 50.83
N THR A 813 -56.32 62.62 51.33
CA THR A 813 -56.48 62.88 52.76
C THR A 813 -57.92 62.65 53.24
N SER A 814 -58.07 61.84 54.28
CA SER A 814 -59.36 61.54 54.92
C SER A 814 -59.87 62.63 55.87
N SER A 815 -59.14 63.74 56.03
CA SER A 815 -59.33 64.72 57.10
C SER A 815 -59.48 66.16 56.60
N TYR A 816 -60.31 66.95 57.28
CA TYR A 816 -60.56 68.37 57.01
C TYR A 816 -60.41 69.19 58.30
N THR A 817 -59.63 70.27 58.27
CA THR A 817 -59.25 71.05 59.47
C THR A 817 -59.71 72.49 59.42
N ILE A 818 -60.30 72.96 60.53
CA ILE A 818 -60.71 74.34 60.79
C ILE A 818 -59.76 74.90 61.86
N ASN A 819 -58.89 75.83 61.47
CA ASN A 819 -57.74 76.24 62.28
C ASN A 819 -58.06 77.17 63.46
N ALA A 820 -59.14 77.96 63.38
CA ALA A 820 -59.54 78.91 64.42
C ALA A 820 -61.07 79.08 64.43
N ALA A 821 -61.75 78.13 65.07
CA ALA A 821 -63.20 77.96 65.02
C ALA A 821 -63.97 79.24 65.40
N GLN A 822 -64.91 79.62 64.55
CA GLN A 822 -65.86 80.72 64.71
C GLN A 822 -67.28 80.18 64.85
N VAL A 823 -68.21 81.01 65.33
CA VAL A 823 -69.64 80.63 65.44
C VAL A 823 -70.27 80.33 64.05
N THR A 824 -69.69 80.84 62.98
CA THR A 824 -70.06 80.54 61.58
C THR A 824 -69.66 79.14 61.10
N ASP A 825 -68.75 78.47 61.80
CA ASP A 825 -68.30 77.11 61.43
C ASP A 825 -69.31 76.03 61.83
N ASN A 826 -70.29 76.38 62.68
CA ASN A 826 -71.45 75.55 62.98
C ASN A 826 -72.14 75.02 61.72
N GLY A 827 -72.65 73.79 61.78
CA GLY A 827 -73.39 73.14 60.69
C GLY A 827 -73.01 71.68 60.45
N THR A 828 -73.61 71.10 59.42
CA THR A 828 -73.40 69.71 59.01
C THR A 828 -72.33 69.61 57.92
N TYR A 829 -71.47 68.59 58.04
CA TYR A 829 -70.40 68.24 57.11
C TYR A 829 -70.58 66.79 56.67
N VAL A 830 -70.40 66.49 55.38
CA VAL A 830 -70.48 65.14 54.82
C VAL A 830 -69.11 64.69 54.32
N CYS A 831 -68.78 63.42 54.53
CA CYS A 831 -67.69 62.73 53.85
C CYS A 831 -68.27 61.77 52.81
N ARG A 832 -67.76 61.82 51.58
CA ARG A 832 -68.11 60.97 50.44
C ARG A 832 -66.83 60.27 49.95
N VAL A 833 -66.85 58.95 49.81
CA VAL A 833 -65.72 58.14 49.34
C VAL A 833 -65.99 57.53 47.97
N LYS A 834 -64.94 57.33 47.15
CA LYS A 834 -65.00 56.64 45.85
C LYS A 834 -63.83 55.68 45.65
N ARG A 835 -64.01 54.62 44.85
CA ARG A 835 -62.95 53.69 44.42
C ARG A 835 -63.12 53.29 42.94
N GLY A 836 -62.03 52.88 42.30
CA GLY A 836 -62.03 52.33 40.94
C GLY A 836 -62.31 53.36 39.85
N ASP A 837 -63.09 52.96 38.84
CA ASP A 837 -63.48 53.77 37.68
C ASP A 837 -64.58 54.82 37.99
N GLY A 838 -64.89 55.03 39.26
CA GLY A 838 -65.75 56.11 39.75
C GLY A 838 -67.23 55.73 39.92
N ASN A 839 -67.64 54.55 39.45
CA ASN A 839 -69.01 54.04 39.59
C ASN A 839 -69.34 53.64 41.05
N PHE A 840 -68.34 53.30 41.86
CA PHE A 840 -68.52 52.89 43.26
C PHE A 840 -68.29 54.07 44.22
N GLN A 841 -69.34 54.49 44.95
CA GLN A 841 -69.29 55.60 45.92
C GLN A 841 -70.21 55.41 47.13
N HIS A 842 -69.85 56.00 48.29
CA HIS A 842 -70.66 55.96 49.52
C HIS A 842 -70.40 57.19 50.42
N GLU A 843 -71.29 57.56 51.35
CA GLU A 843 -71.19 58.84 52.11
C GLU A 843 -71.82 58.83 53.51
N LYS A 844 -71.42 59.78 54.38
CA LYS A 844 -71.90 59.91 55.77
C LYS A 844 -71.71 61.32 56.38
N ASN A 845 -72.67 61.75 57.21
CA ASN A 845 -72.78 63.09 57.82
C ASN A 845 -72.21 63.21 59.25
N PHE A 846 -71.86 64.43 59.66
CA PHE A 846 -71.38 64.86 60.99
C PHE A 846 -71.78 66.32 61.31
N VAL A 847 -71.86 66.74 62.58
CA VAL A 847 -72.28 68.10 63.00
C VAL A 847 -71.26 68.76 63.95
N LEU A 848 -70.92 70.03 63.72
CA LEU A 848 -69.98 70.84 64.52
C LEU A 848 -70.69 71.90 65.40
N THR A 849 -70.10 72.26 66.55
CA THR A 849 -70.67 73.25 67.50
C THR A 849 -69.60 74.10 68.22
N VAL A 850 -69.74 75.43 68.15
CA VAL A 850 -68.83 76.47 68.66
C VAL A 850 -69.59 77.55 69.46
N LYS A 851 -69.01 78.03 70.58
CA LYS A 851 -69.56 79.09 71.49
C LYS A 851 -68.49 80.10 71.93
N GLY A 852 -68.86 81.12 72.72
CA GLY A 852 -67.94 81.99 73.49
C GLY A 852 -67.85 81.61 74.98
N PRO A 853 -66.80 82.05 75.72
CA PRO A 853 -66.58 81.69 77.13
C PRO A 853 -67.47 82.49 78.13
N PRO A 854 -67.78 81.93 79.31
CA PRO A 854 -68.64 82.55 80.34
C PRO A 854 -67.89 83.40 81.38
N GLU A 855 -68.62 84.28 82.08
CA GLU A 855 -68.08 85.23 83.08
C GLU A 855 -68.37 84.83 84.54
N PRO A 856 -67.45 85.09 85.50
CA PRO A 856 -67.65 84.85 86.94
C PRO A 856 -68.21 86.06 87.73
N LYS A 857 -68.85 85.83 88.88
CA LYS A 857 -69.41 86.85 89.80
C LYS A 857 -69.10 86.53 91.27
N VAL A 858 -68.96 87.55 92.13
CA VAL A 858 -68.70 87.38 93.59
C VAL A 858 -69.94 87.70 94.43
N ASN A 859 -70.29 86.80 95.37
CA ASN A 859 -71.45 86.88 96.25
C ASN A 859 -71.08 86.61 97.73
N GLN A 860 -71.73 87.26 98.70
CA GLN A 860 -71.56 86.96 100.13
C GLN A 860 -72.53 85.86 100.59
N LYS A 861 -71.99 84.69 100.97
CA LYS A 861 -72.75 83.51 101.40
C LYS A 861 -73.47 83.68 102.74
N SER A 862 -73.03 84.62 103.59
CA SER A 862 -73.58 84.79 104.94
C SER A 862 -74.78 85.75 105.04
N GLY A 863 -75.13 86.49 103.99
CA GLY A 863 -76.36 87.28 103.89
C GLY A 863 -76.56 88.49 104.81
N TRP A 864 -75.75 88.66 105.87
CA TRP A 864 -75.86 89.80 106.80
C TRP A 864 -75.57 91.15 106.11
N GLU A 865 -76.57 92.03 106.05
CA GLU A 865 -76.45 93.43 105.63
C GLU A 865 -75.55 94.24 106.59
N ARG A 866 -75.68 93.98 107.90
CA ARG A 866 -74.86 94.59 108.95
C ARG A 866 -74.16 93.51 109.77
N VAL A 867 -72.84 93.43 109.62
CA VAL A 867 -71.96 92.53 110.38
C VAL A 867 -71.42 93.27 111.61
N PHE A 868 -71.24 92.60 112.75
CA PHE A 868 -70.67 93.20 113.96
C PHE A 868 -69.39 92.46 114.39
N PRO A 869 -68.47 93.10 115.15
CA PRO A 869 -67.23 92.47 115.59
C PRO A 869 -67.48 91.16 116.36
N GLY A 870 -66.66 90.15 116.07
CA GLY A 870 -66.79 88.80 116.62
C GLY A 870 -67.54 87.80 115.72
N GLU A 871 -68.04 88.22 114.56
CA GLU A 871 -68.88 87.40 113.67
C GLU A 871 -68.09 86.75 112.52
N LYS A 872 -68.71 85.79 111.82
CA LYS A 872 -68.11 85.00 110.74
C LYS A 872 -68.72 85.36 109.38
N VAL A 873 -67.87 85.59 108.37
CA VAL A 873 -68.28 85.96 106.99
C VAL A 873 -67.65 85.01 105.98
N THR A 874 -68.38 84.72 104.89
CA THR A 874 -67.89 83.92 103.75
C THR A 874 -68.35 84.56 102.43
N LEU A 875 -67.44 84.66 101.47
CA LEU A 875 -67.68 85.05 100.08
C LEU A 875 -67.53 83.83 99.15
N LYS A 876 -68.17 83.88 97.99
CA LYS A 876 -68.16 82.84 96.95
C LYS A 876 -68.04 83.45 95.54
N CYS A 877 -67.35 82.79 94.64
CA CYS A 877 -67.22 83.11 93.22
C CYS A 877 -68.02 82.10 92.39
N GLU A 878 -68.93 82.56 91.53
CA GLU A 878 -69.89 81.72 90.82
C GLU A 878 -69.89 82.00 89.31
N ILE A 879 -69.97 80.95 88.50
CA ILE A 879 -70.04 81.00 87.03
C ILE A 879 -71.37 80.36 86.62
N MET A 880 -72.08 80.94 85.65
CA MET A 880 -73.42 80.48 85.27
C MET A 880 -73.41 79.22 84.39
N ASP A 881 -72.36 79.03 83.58
CA ASP A 881 -72.15 77.80 82.80
C ASP A 881 -71.37 76.78 83.65
N LYS A 882 -71.76 75.49 83.61
CA LYS A 882 -71.32 74.46 84.57
C LYS A 882 -70.34 73.38 84.03
N PRO A 883 -69.19 73.73 83.42
CA PRO A 883 -67.99 72.92 83.61
C PRO A 883 -67.62 72.83 85.10
N THR A 884 -67.11 71.69 85.57
CA THR A 884 -66.63 71.51 86.95
C THR A 884 -65.21 72.02 87.18
N ASP A 885 -64.45 72.20 86.10
CA ASP A 885 -62.98 72.22 86.13
C ASP A 885 -62.42 73.65 86.03
N TRP A 886 -63.10 74.60 86.69
CA TRP A 886 -62.69 76.01 86.75
C TRP A 886 -61.63 76.23 87.82
N LYS A 887 -60.51 76.85 87.43
CA LYS A 887 -59.47 77.32 88.34
C LYS A 887 -59.78 78.75 88.79
N TYR A 888 -59.93 78.95 90.10
CA TYR A 888 -60.25 80.25 90.71
C TYR A 888 -59.04 80.93 91.36
N VAL A 889 -58.96 82.25 91.27
CA VAL A 889 -57.97 83.10 91.98
C VAL A 889 -58.71 84.29 92.61
N TRP A 890 -58.38 84.64 93.86
CA TRP A 890 -59.05 85.67 94.65
C TRP A 890 -58.17 86.89 94.94
N PHE A 891 -58.81 88.07 95.04
CA PHE A 891 -58.15 89.33 95.41
C PHE A 891 -59.00 90.12 96.43
N LEU A 892 -58.34 90.92 97.26
CA LEU A 892 -58.89 91.92 98.18
C LEU A 892 -58.17 93.24 97.94
N ASN A 893 -58.91 94.31 97.62
CA ASN A 893 -58.37 95.62 97.23
C ASN A 893 -57.28 95.45 96.14
N ASN A 894 -57.57 94.62 95.12
CA ASN A 894 -56.68 94.14 94.06
C ASN A 894 -55.42 93.35 94.48
N ASN A 895 -55.16 93.16 95.78
CA ASN A 895 -54.03 92.35 96.28
C ASN A 895 -54.44 90.87 96.41
N PRO A 896 -53.55 89.88 96.19
CA PRO A 896 -53.91 88.47 96.28
C PRO A 896 -54.47 88.07 97.65
N ALA A 897 -55.66 87.48 97.67
CA ALA A 897 -56.35 87.05 98.89
C ALA A 897 -56.40 85.52 99.00
N LYS A 898 -56.26 84.99 100.23
CA LYS A 898 -56.30 83.54 100.48
C LYS A 898 -57.73 83.00 100.47
N GLY A 899 -58.26 82.80 99.27
CA GLY A 899 -59.43 81.94 99.02
C GLY A 899 -59.07 80.46 98.97
N SER A 900 -60.08 79.60 99.09
CA SER A 900 -60.04 78.16 98.88
C SER A 900 -61.00 77.83 97.74
N GLY A 901 -60.45 77.65 96.53
CA GLY A 901 -61.23 77.43 95.32
C GLY A 901 -62.25 78.56 95.07
N ASP A 902 -63.51 78.19 94.95
CA ASP A 902 -64.63 79.10 94.70
C ASP A 902 -65.07 79.91 95.93
N THR A 903 -64.42 79.81 97.09
CA THR A 903 -64.82 80.53 98.33
C THR A 903 -63.69 81.23 99.07
N LEU A 904 -64.03 82.20 99.91
CA LEU A 904 -63.13 82.90 100.83
C LEU A 904 -63.85 83.08 102.18
N THR A 905 -63.24 82.70 103.31
CA THR A 905 -63.90 82.71 104.64
C THR A 905 -63.06 83.44 105.69
N ILE A 906 -63.74 84.26 106.49
CA ILE A 906 -63.20 85.07 107.59
C ILE A 906 -63.88 84.60 108.88
N SER A 907 -63.13 83.94 109.77
CA SER A 907 -63.69 83.23 110.93
C SER A 907 -64.16 84.13 112.09
N ILE A 908 -63.45 85.23 112.32
CA ILE A 908 -63.78 86.29 113.29
C ILE A 908 -63.47 87.60 112.58
N ILE A 909 -64.48 88.45 112.40
CA ILE A 909 -64.34 89.71 111.68
C ILE A 909 -64.06 90.89 112.62
N ASN A 910 -63.10 91.70 112.21
CA ASN A 910 -62.66 92.93 112.86
C ASN A 910 -62.94 94.13 111.94
N GLN A 911 -63.00 95.36 112.48
CA GLN A 911 -63.22 96.57 111.66
C GLN A 911 -62.19 96.74 110.52
N GLY A 912 -60.95 96.29 110.70
CA GLY A 912 -59.89 96.34 109.69
C GLY A 912 -59.97 95.31 108.55
N GLN A 913 -61.12 94.65 108.34
CA GLN A 913 -61.31 93.63 107.29
C GLN A 913 -62.42 93.97 106.27
N GLY A 914 -62.91 95.22 106.27
CA GLY A 914 -63.71 95.76 105.17
C GLY A 914 -62.86 96.07 103.93
N GLY A 915 -63.47 95.98 102.74
CA GLY A 915 -62.80 96.20 101.45
C GLY A 915 -63.50 95.48 100.29
N ASP A 916 -62.92 95.62 99.09
CA ASP A 916 -63.44 95.09 97.81
C ASP A 916 -62.80 93.76 97.43
N TYR A 917 -63.61 92.76 97.10
CA TYR A 917 -63.17 91.42 96.70
C TYR A 917 -63.51 91.10 95.24
N THR A 918 -62.59 90.47 94.51
CA THR A 918 -62.80 89.99 93.12
C THR A 918 -62.27 88.56 92.94
N CYS A 919 -62.74 87.87 91.89
CA CYS A 919 -62.20 86.58 91.47
C CYS A 919 -61.88 86.52 89.96
N GLN A 920 -61.00 85.60 89.58
CA GLN A 920 -60.66 85.26 88.19
C GLN A 920 -60.91 83.77 87.97
N SER A 921 -61.39 83.40 86.78
CA SER A 921 -61.67 82.02 86.39
C SER A 921 -61.01 81.63 85.05
N GLU A 922 -60.53 80.40 84.95
CA GLU A 922 -59.99 79.80 83.72
C GLU A 922 -60.36 78.31 83.68
N LEU A 923 -60.82 77.80 82.54
CA LEU A 923 -61.16 76.38 82.38
C LEU A 923 -59.88 75.57 82.19
N GLN A 924 -59.70 74.51 82.97
CA GLN A 924 -58.43 73.78 83.06
C GLN A 924 -57.88 73.37 81.68
N ASN A 925 -56.61 73.72 81.43
CA ASN A 925 -55.87 73.49 80.19
C ASN A 925 -56.43 74.17 78.92
N ARG A 926 -57.40 75.09 79.03
CA ARG A 926 -58.00 75.84 77.90
C ARG A 926 -57.80 77.35 78.08
N PRO A 927 -56.58 77.90 77.86
CA PRO A 927 -56.24 79.30 78.17
C PRO A 927 -57.03 80.34 77.37
N LYS A 928 -57.73 79.95 76.29
CA LYS A 928 -58.67 80.79 75.54
C LYS A 928 -59.99 81.10 76.30
N THR A 929 -60.13 80.64 77.55
CA THR A 929 -61.36 80.77 78.37
C THR A 929 -61.21 81.65 79.62
N GLN A 930 -60.09 82.35 79.78
CA GLN A 930 -59.77 83.11 81.00
C GLN A 930 -60.56 84.42 81.11
N VAL A 931 -61.27 84.64 82.23
CA VAL A 931 -62.14 85.82 82.48
C VAL A 931 -62.07 86.28 83.96
N LYS A 932 -62.32 87.57 84.25
CA LYS A 932 -62.38 88.16 85.61
C LYS A 932 -63.78 88.61 86.00
N SER A 933 -64.07 88.69 87.30
CA SER A 933 -65.34 89.15 87.87
C SER A 933 -65.39 90.66 88.12
N SER A 934 -66.59 91.17 88.36
CA SER A 934 -66.82 92.42 89.10
C SER A 934 -66.41 92.32 90.57
N SER A 935 -66.31 93.46 91.26
CA SER A 935 -65.98 93.56 92.70
C SER A 935 -67.19 93.48 93.64
N PHE A 936 -66.92 93.18 94.91
CA PHE A 936 -67.89 93.06 96.01
C PHE A 936 -67.35 93.65 97.33
N THR A 937 -68.09 94.54 98.00
CA THR A 937 -67.61 95.32 99.17
C THR A 937 -68.19 94.83 100.52
N LEU A 938 -67.43 94.93 101.62
CA LEU A 938 -67.81 94.45 102.98
C LEU A 938 -67.64 95.51 104.10
N SER A 939 -68.52 95.54 105.14
CA SER A 939 -68.59 96.58 106.21
C SER A 939 -69.03 96.06 107.61
N VAL A 940 -68.76 96.81 108.71
CA VAL A 940 -68.86 96.33 110.13
C VAL A 940 -69.35 97.41 111.17
N TYR A 941 -70.19 97.06 112.19
CA TYR A 941 -71.00 97.96 113.06
C TYR A 941 -70.96 97.70 114.62
N ALA A 942 -71.72 98.43 115.49
CA ALA A 942 -71.65 98.43 117.00
C ALA A 942 -73.00 98.19 117.79
N ARG A 943 -73.07 98.34 119.14
CA ARG A 943 -74.17 97.82 120.06
C ARG A 943 -74.84 98.87 121.05
N PRO A 944 -76.03 98.60 121.67
CA PRO A 944 -76.88 99.55 122.47
C PRO A 944 -76.78 99.55 124.04
N HIS A 945 -77.54 100.41 124.76
CA HIS A 945 -77.30 100.86 126.18
C HIS A 945 -78.52 100.89 127.18
N THR A 946 -78.32 100.91 128.53
CA THR A 946 -79.38 100.75 129.60
C THR A 946 -79.27 101.69 130.86
N VAL A 947 -80.37 101.97 131.61
CA VAL A 947 -80.56 102.98 132.73
C VAL A 947 -81.58 102.54 133.84
N LEU A 948 -81.67 103.22 135.02
CA LEU A 948 -82.50 102.85 136.23
C LEU A 948 -83.04 104.08 137.07
N THR A 949 -84.22 104.01 137.73
CA THR A 949 -84.93 105.09 138.51
C THR A 949 -85.83 104.62 139.71
N LEU A 950 -86.48 105.55 140.47
CA LEU A 950 -87.35 105.37 141.68
C LEU A 950 -88.65 106.21 141.61
N GLU A 951 -89.79 105.74 142.16
CA GLU A 951 -91.13 106.38 141.98
C GLU A 951 -92.04 106.68 143.22
N THR A 952 -91.65 106.38 144.47
CA THR A 952 -92.58 106.44 145.65
C THR A 952 -93.09 107.86 146.03
N SER A 953 -94.34 107.98 146.53
CA SER A 953 -95.07 109.26 146.75
C SER A 953 -95.10 109.79 148.20
N TRP A 954 -95.63 111.02 148.40
CA TRP A 954 -95.63 111.75 149.68
C TRP A 954 -96.85 111.54 150.60
N THR A 955 -98.02 111.13 150.08
CA THR A 955 -99.20 110.84 150.92
C THR A 955 -99.01 109.59 151.77
N ASP A 956 -98.27 108.64 151.21
CA ASP A 956 -98.22 107.25 151.68
C ASP A 956 -97.28 107.09 152.90
N ILE A 957 -96.44 108.11 153.13
CA ILE A 957 -95.51 108.26 154.27
C ILE A 957 -96.27 108.30 155.62
N MET A 958 -97.56 108.67 155.63
CA MET A 958 -98.35 108.79 156.85
C MET A 958 -99.01 107.47 157.30
N SER A 959 -99.03 106.41 156.48
CA SER A 959 -99.85 105.21 156.76
C SER A 959 -99.34 103.85 156.24
N VAL A 960 -98.02 103.67 156.06
CA VAL A 960 -97.27 102.36 156.14
C VAL A 960 -97.47 101.36 154.98
N ASP A 961 -96.47 100.79 154.29
CA ASP A 961 -95.03 101.14 154.10
C ASP A 961 -94.42 100.30 152.94
N THR A 962 -94.13 100.90 151.78
CA THR A 962 -93.59 100.21 150.57
C THR A 962 -92.71 101.13 149.71
N LEU A 963 -91.82 100.56 148.88
CA LEU A 963 -90.84 101.24 148.03
C LEU A 963 -90.82 100.64 146.59
N THR A 964 -90.72 101.47 145.53
CA THR A 964 -90.78 101.01 144.12
C THR A 964 -89.75 101.67 143.18
N LEU A 965 -89.08 100.85 142.36
CA LEU A 965 -88.04 101.18 141.36
C LEU A 965 -88.46 100.83 139.92
N LYS A 966 -87.80 101.43 138.91
CA LYS A 966 -88.01 101.19 137.47
C LYS A 966 -86.68 101.08 136.67
N CYS A 967 -86.62 100.25 135.62
CA CYS A 967 -85.49 100.07 134.69
C CYS A 967 -85.88 100.38 133.23
N GLU A 968 -84.92 100.86 132.42
CA GLU A 968 -85.18 101.30 131.03
C GLU A 968 -83.97 101.06 130.11
N VAL A 969 -84.18 100.53 128.89
CA VAL A 969 -83.13 100.38 127.87
C VAL A 969 -83.26 101.51 126.86
N GLN A 970 -82.18 102.24 126.58
CA GLN A 970 -82.18 103.35 125.61
C GLN A 970 -82.03 102.83 124.18
N ASP A 971 -83.04 102.09 123.76
CA ASP A 971 -83.34 101.69 122.38
C ASP A 971 -84.85 101.47 122.29
N GLU A 972 -85.59 102.57 122.05
CA GLU A 972 -87.06 102.66 122.05
C GLU A 972 -87.75 101.73 121.03
N THR A 973 -86.99 101.07 120.16
CA THR A 973 -87.52 100.29 119.03
C THR A 973 -87.75 98.81 119.33
N PHE A 974 -87.44 98.32 120.53
CA PHE A 974 -87.54 96.89 120.87
C PHE A 974 -88.15 96.63 122.26
N GLY A 975 -88.90 95.53 122.37
CA GLY A 975 -89.25 94.95 123.66
C GLY A 975 -88.03 94.28 124.30
N TRP A 976 -87.75 94.61 125.56
CA TRP A 976 -86.62 94.08 126.32
C TRP A 976 -87.12 93.35 127.57
N ASN A 977 -86.53 92.19 127.86
CA ASN A 977 -86.73 91.53 129.14
C ASN A 977 -85.69 92.04 130.13
N TYR A 978 -86.12 92.43 131.32
CA TYR A 978 -85.28 93.07 132.32
C TYR A 978 -84.73 92.04 133.30
N THR A 979 -83.41 92.02 133.47
CA THR A 979 -82.75 91.17 134.47
C THR A 979 -82.27 92.05 135.62
N TRP A 980 -82.82 91.81 136.81
CA TRP A 980 -82.66 92.64 138.00
C TRP A 980 -81.70 92.02 139.02
N TYR A 981 -80.98 92.89 139.74
CA TYR A 981 -79.95 92.53 140.70
C TYR A 981 -80.04 93.40 141.97
N LYS A 982 -79.94 92.79 143.15
CA LYS A 982 -79.81 93.47 144.48
C LYS A 982 -78.42 93.17 145.05
N ASP A 983 -77.69 94.22 145.42
CA ASP A 983 -76.30 94.18 145.93
C ASP A 983 -75.37 93.27 145.09
N GLY A 984 -75.61 93.20 143.77
CA GLY A 984 -74.86 92.39 142.80
C GLY A 984 -75.37 90.96 142.60
N VAL A 985 -76.25 90.45 143.47
CA VAL A 985 -76.89 89.13 143.35
C VAL A 985 -78.09 89.23 142.39
N PHE A 986 -78.32 88.19 141.58
CA PHE A 986 -79.53 88.10 140.76
C PHE A 986 -80.76 87.86 141.66
N GLU A 987 -81.74 88.76 141.56
CA GLU A 987 -83.02 88.64 142.28
C GLU A 987 -84.06 87.93 141.40
N VAL A 988 -84.29 88.50 140.21
CA VAL A 988 -85.38 88.12 139.32
C VAL A 988 -85.06 88.58 137.89
N SER A 989 -85.61 87.90 136.88
CA SER A 989 -85.76 88.49 135.55
C SER A 989 -87.25 88.57 135.25
N THR A 990 -87.70 89.75 134.86
CA THR A 990 -89.11 90.09 134.65
C THR A 990 -89.29 90.68 133.26
N ASP A 991 -90.48 90.46 132.70
CA ASP A 991 -90.97 91.24 131.57
C ASP A 991 -91.38 92.65 132.05
N GLU A 992 -91.69 92.79 133.35
CA GLU A 992 -91.99 94.07 134.01
C GLU A 992 -90.73 94.93 134.21
N GLU A 993 -90.83 96.19 133.76
CA GLU A 993 -89.85 97.27 133.94
C GLU A 993 -89.74 97.78 135.39
N ARG A 994 -90.46 97.21 136.36
CA ARG A 994 -90.64 97.74 137.73
C ARG A 994 -90.34 96.69 138.80
N TYR A 995 -89.87 97.12 139.97
CA TYR A 995 -89.61 96.26 141.13
C TYR A 995 -90.04 96.95 142.43
N SER A 996 -90.85 96.26 143.26
CA SER A 996 -91.41 96.82 144.50
C SER A 996 -91.11 95.94 145.72
N VAL A 997 -90.75 96.57 146.84
CA VAL A 997 -90.38 95.89 148.10
C VAL A 997 -91.07 96.55 149.30
N LYS A 998 -91.24 95.81 150.40
CA LYS A 998 -91.75 96.36 151.68
C LYS A 998 -90.72 97.31 152.28
N ALA A 999 -91.16 98.46 152.80
CA ALA A 999 -90.25 99.42 153.40
C ALA A 999 -89.83 98.99 154.83
N THR A 1000 -88.64 98.42 154.91
CA THR A 1000 -87.90 98.10 156.15
C THR A 1000 -86.56 98.86 156.15
N GLU A 1001 -85.92 99.03 157.31
CA GLU A 1001 -84.59 99.68 157.38
C GLU A 1001 -83.57 99.05 156.42
N GLU A 1002 -83.52 97.71 156.34
CA GLU A 1002 -82.67 96.97 155.39
C GLU A 1002 -82.91 97.39 153.92
N THR A 1003 -84.18 97.50 153.50
CA THR A 1003 -84.52 97.85 152.10
C THR A 1003 -84.18 99.29 151.71
N PHE A 1004 -83.97 100.20 152.68
CA PHE A 1004 -83.50 101.55 152.39
C PHE A 1004 -81.97 101.61 152.15
N GLU A 1005 -81.22 100.59 152.57
CA GLU A 1005 -79.75 100.54 152.49
C GLU A 1005 -79.18 99.76 151.28
N SER A 1006 -79.91 98.77 150.74
CA SER A 1006 -79.49 97.93 149.60
C SER A 1006 -79.38 98.64 148.24
N GLU A 1007 -78.39 98.27 147.43
CA GLU A 1007 -78.21 98.73 146.05
C GLU A 1007 -78.97 97.87 145.03
N TYR A 1008 -79.59 98.48 144.00
CA TYR A 1008 -80.24 97.75 142.90
C TYR A 1008 -79.65 98.12 141.52
N LYS A 1009 -79.61 97.17 140.57
CA LYS A 1009 -79.12 97.30 139.17
C LYS A 1009 -79.95 96.46 138.18
N CYS A 1010 -79.85 96.74 136.87
CA CYS A 1010 -80.53 95.96 135.83
C CYS A 1010 -79.76 95.85 134.48
N ARG A 1011 -80.26 95.02 133.54
CA ARG A 1011 -79.90 95.03 132.10
C ARG A 1011 -81.05 94.51 131.22
N GLY A 1012 -80.99 94.80 129.92
CA GLY A 1012 -81.88 94.20 128.91
C GLY A 1012 -81.29 92.94 128.25
N ASN A 1013 -82.14 91.93 128.01
CA ASN A 1013 -81.82 90.78 127.15
C ASN A 1013 -82.96 90.51 126.14
N ARG A 1014 -82.64 89.86 125.01
CA ARG A 1014 -83.62 89.36 124.03
C ARG A 1014 -83.11 88.19 123.19
N THR A 1015 -84.03 87.53 122.49
CA THR A 1015 -83.78 86.39 121.58
C THR A 1015 -83.30 86.78 120.18
N GLU A 1016 -83.40 88.06 119.79
CA GLU A 1016 -83.01 88.56 118.47
C GLU A 1016 -81.73 89.40 118.49
N ARG A 1017 -81.04 89.56 117.34
CA ARG A 1017 -79.76 90.27 117.26
C ARG A 1017 -79.94 91.81 117.23
N PRO A 1018 -79.17 92.58 118.02
CA PRO A 1018 -78.24 92.16 119.07
C PRO A 1018 -78.95 91.63 120.33
N LEU A 1019 -78.51 90.44 120.78
CA LEU A 1019 -79.13 89.64 121.86
C LEU A 1019 -79.06 90.28 123.27
N TYR A 1020 -78.18 91.26 123.44
CA TYR A 1020 -77.88 91.90 124.73
C TYR A 1020 -77.58 93.39 124.52
N SER A 1021 -78.11 94.25 125.39
CA SER A 1021 -77.65 95.63 125.60
C SER A 1021 -76.50 95.67 126.62
N SER A 1022 -76.04 96.87 127.02
CA SER A 1022 -75.18 97.06 128.19
C SER A 1022 -75.95 96.93 129.52
N PHE A 1023 -75.23 96.92 130.65
CA PHE A 1023 -75.79 97.00 132.01
C PHE A 1023 -76.08 98.44 132.44
N SER A 1024 -76.89 98.62 133.49
CA SER A 1024 -77.19 99.92 134.12
C SER A 1024 -76.25 100.30 135.28
N GLU A 1025 -76.30 101.58 135.65
CA GLU A 1025 -75.88 102.12 136.96
C GLU A 1025 -76.84 101.65 138.09
N GLY A 1026 -76.57 101.98 139.37
CA GLY A 1026 -77.32 101.46 140.54
C GLY A 1026 -77.78 102.48 141.60
N PHE A 1027 -78.67 102.07 142.53
CA PHE A 1027 -79.55 102.98 143.31
C PHE A 1027 -79.79 102.61 144.81
N ARG A 1028 -79.96 103.61 145.72
CA ARG A 1028 -80.24 103.49 147.20
C ARG A 1028 -81.15 104.63 147.75
N ALA A 1029 -81.80 104.49 148.94
CA ALA A 1029 -83.02 105.26 149.30
C ALA A 1029 -83.11 106.00 150.68
N ASN A 1030 -82.04 106.61 151.19
CA ASN A 1030 -82.00 107.23 152.54
C ASN A 1030 -82.51 108.70 152.65
N LYS A 1031 -83.70 108.98 153.28
CA LYS A 1031 -84.01 110.35 153.83
C LYS A 1031 -85.25 110.64 154.75
N LEU A 1032 -86.14 109.71 155.09
CA LEU A 1032 -87.49 110.08 155.60
C LEU A 1032 -87.63 110.49 157.09
N VAL A 1033 -86.87 109.92 158.02
CA VAL A 1033 -87.19 109.97 159.47
C VAL A 1033 -87.00 111.36 160.13
N LEU A 1034 -86.12 112.21 159.60
CA LEU A 1034 -85.59 113.36 160.35
C LEU A 1034 -86.59 114.52 160.58
N LYS A 1035 -87.59 114.71 159.70
CA LYS A 1035 -88.53 115.84 159.79
C LYS A 1035 -89.47 115.79 161.01
N ARG A 1036 -89.65 114.63 161.65
CA ARG A 1036 -90.63 114.43 162.74
C ARG A 1036 -90.25 115.10 164.07
N LYS A 1037 -88.98 115.48 164.29
CA LYS A 1037 -88.49 116.01 165.58
C LYS A 1037 -88.43 117.54 165.70
N ILE A 1038 -88.52 118.30 164.61
CA ILE A 1038 -88.25 119.76 164.62
C ILE A 1038 -89.46 120.57 165.13
N LEU A 1039 -90.68 120.08 164.95
CA LEU A 1039 -91.93 120.81 165.22
C LEU A 1039 -92.33 120.96 166.71
N LEU A 1040 -91.61 120.33 167.65
CA LEU A 1040 -91.90 120.43 169.10
C LEU A 1040 -90.90 121.31 169.88
N ALA A 1041 -89.73 121.63 169.31
CA ALA A 1041 -88.67 122.36 170.01
C ALA A 1041 -88.79 123.90 169.96
N PHE A 1042 -89.58 124.43 169.02
CA PHE A 1042 -89.83 125.88 168.88
C PHE A 1042 -90.67 126.49 170.02
N SER A 1043 -91.16 125.66 170.96
CA SER A 1043 -91.72 126.12 172.24
C SER A 1043 -90.66 126.42 173.31
N GLY A 1044 -89.37 126.18 173.05
CA GLY A 1044 -88.31 126.27 174.08
C GLY A 1044 -87.05 127.05 173.67
N CYS A 1045 -86.39 126.69 172.56
CA CYS A 1045 -85.02 127.17 172.31
C CYS A 1045 -84.88 128.53 171.60
N VAL A 1046 -85.73 129.50 171.96
CA VAL A 1046 -85.43 130.94 171.84
C VAL A 1046 -84.28 131.36 172.80
N VAL A 1047 -83.83 130.43 173.67
CA VAL A 1047 -82.90 130.64 174.79
C VAL A 1047 -81.41 130.41 174.45
N CYS A 1048 -81.04 129.75 173.33
CA CYS A 1048 -79.69 129.13 173.19
C CYS A 1048 -78.77 129.60 172.03
N SER A 1049 -79.06 130.68 171.30
CA SER A 1049 -78.27 131.10 170.11
C SER A 1049 -76.91 131.81 170.42
N ILE A 1050 -76.10 131.28 171.34
CA ILE A 1050 -74.98 132.00 171.98
C ILE A 1050 -73.63 131.21 171.81
N VAL A 1051 -73.16 130.93 170.55
CA VAL A 1051 -72.15 129.84 170.20
C VAL A 1051 -71.02 130.19 169.15
N LEU A 1052 -70.23 129.21 168.64
CA LEU A 1052 -68.85 129.34 168.04
C LEU A 1052 -68.55 128.48 166.74
N LEU A 1053 -67.35 128.60 166.10
CA LEU A 1053 -66.93 127.99 164.79
C LEU A 1053 -65.36 127.84 164.61
N ILE A 1054 -64.77 126.88 163.82
CA ILE A 1054 -63.27 126.66 163.74
C ILE A 1054 -62.50 126.20 162.42
N ILE A 1055 -62.46 124.90 161.97
CA ILE A 1055 -61.32 124.20 161.24
C ILE A 1055 -61.65 123.70 159.77
N GLY A 1056 -60.80 123.30 158.78
CA GLY A 1056 -59.32 123.09 158.54
C GLY A 1056 -58.96 122.47 157.12
N CYS A 1057 -57.67 122.36 156.66
CA CYS A 1057 -57.26 122.36 155.18
C CYS A 1057 -55.91 121.62 154.65
N ILE A 1058 -55.63 121.29 153.28
CA ILE A 1058 -54.34 121.21 152.31
C ILE A 1058 -53.86 119.94 151.33
N VAL A 1059 -53.32 120.01 150.00
CA VAL A 1059 -52.50 118.95 149.08
C VAL A 1059 -51.98 119.22 147.51
N LEU A 1060 -51.07 118.44 146.73
CA LEU A 1060 -50.36 118.59 145.29
C LEU A 1060 -49.70 117.29 144.46
N ARG A 1061 -49.00 117.02 143.22
CA ARG A 1061 -48.68 117.37 141.67
C ARG A 1061 -47.58 116.46 140.76
N VAL A 1062 -47.57 116.10 139.36
CA VAL A 1062 -46.39 115.49 138.39
C VAL A 1062 -46.50 115.09 136.76
N THR A 1063 -45.44 114.93 135.78
CA THR A 1063 -45.37 114.46 134.22
C THR A 1063 -43.94 114.23 133.36
N ARG A 1064 -43.54 113.88 132.00
CA ARG A 1064 -43.72 112.95 130.68
C ARG A 1064 -42.75 113.13 129.30
N LYS A 1065 -42.54 112.24 128.16
CA LYS A 1065 -41.87 112.50 126.69
C LYS A 1065 -41.33 111.42 125.49
N PRO A 1066 -40.45 111.68 124.37
CA PRO A 1066 -40.44 111.26 122.81
C PRO A 1066 -39.27 110.51 121.85
N GLU A 1067 -39.27 110.45 120.41
CA GLU A 1067 -38.60 109.46 119.33
C GLU A 1067 -38.38 109.75 117.66
N LYS A 1068 -37.66 108.99 116.65
CA LYS A 1068 -37.62 108.92 115.00
C LYS A 1068 -36.32 108.32 114.09
N LYS A 1069 -35.96 108.11 112.70
CA LYS A 1069 -36.37 107.86 111.14
C LYS A 1069 -35.23 107.73 109.87
N GLU A 1070 -35.28 107.00 108.61
CA GLU A 1070 -34.56 107.13 107.14
C GLU A 1070 -34.81 106.02 105.88
N ALA A 1071 -34.35 105.69 104.55
CA ALA A 1071 -33.43 105.93 103.23
C ALA A 1071 -33.77 105.05 101.82
N VAL A 1072 -33.23 104.77 100.50
CA VAL A 1072 -32.43 105.17 99.14
C VAL A 1072 -32.25 103.98 97.94
N LYS A 1073 -31.86 103.80 96.55
CA LYS A 1073 -31.58 104.31 95.02
C LYS A 1073 -31.24 103.22 93.77
N GLU A 1074 -31.30 103.41 92.35
CA GLU A 1074 -30.99 102.43 91.10
C GLU A 1074 -30.64 102.91 89.52
N ASP A 1075 -30.31 102.10 88.38
CA ASP A 1075 -29.75 102.37 86.88
C ASP A 1075 -30.01 101.28 85.62
N LEU A 1076 -29.65 101.06 84.24
CA LEU A 1076 -28.93 101.50 82.86
C LEU A 1076 -29.18 100.66 81.41
N PHE A 1077 -28.64 100.86 80.09
CA PHE A 1077 -28.95 100.15 78.67
C PHE A 1077 -28.10 100.25 77.21
N ILE A 1078 -28.39 99.53 75.98
CA ILE A 1078 -28.10 99.67 74.38
C ILE A 1078 -27.36 98.52 73.39
N SER A 1079 -27.14 98.25 71.98
CA SER A 1079 -27.46 98.43 70.40
C SER A 1079 -26.78 97.33 69.33
N MET A 1080 -26.63 97.08 67.91
CA MET A 1080 -27.00 97.44 66.39
C MET A 1080 -26.79 96.39 65.06
N THR A 1081 -26.38 96.65 63.71
CA THR A 1081 -26.74 95.90 62.31
C THR A 1081 -25.92 95.76 60.83
N ASN A 1082 -26.13 94.72 59.87
CA ASN A 1082 -26.19 94.44 58.27
C ASN A 1082 -25.13 94.02 57.05
N SER A 1083 -25.42 92.95 56.19
CA SER A 1083 -25.25 92.65 54.65
C SER A 1083 -24.17 91.73 53.85
N LYS A 1084 -24.65 90.68 53.08
CA LYS A 1084 -24.28 90.02 51.73
C LYS A 1084 -23.33 88.76 51.45
N THR A 1085 -23.93 87.69 50.87
CA THR A 1085 -23.51 86.65 49.84
C THR A 1085 -22.37 85.57 49.96
N GLU A 1086 -22.80 84.29 49.86
CA GLU A 1086 -22.27 83.08 49.13
C GLU A 1086 -21.12 82.13 49.60
N THR A 1087 -21.36 80.83 49.29
CA THR A 1087 -20.51 79.60 49.22
C THR A 1087 -19.88 78.97 50.49
N SER A 1088 -19.53 77.67 50.38
CA SER A 1088 -19.60 76.70 51.50
C SER A 1088 -18.36 75.79 51.73
N SER A 1089 -17.90 75.76 52.98
CA SER A 1089 -17.07 74.74 53.69
C SER A 1089 -16.80 75.25 55.12
N PRO A 1090 -16.17 74.52 56.09
CA PRO A 1090 -15.48 73.21 56.04
C PRO A 1090 -16.24 72.15 56.92
N LEU A 1091 -15.75 71.26 57.81
CA LEU A 1091 -14.45 70.97 58.47
C LEU A 1091 -14.35 69.47 58.91
N GLN A 1092 -13.88 69.18 60.13
CA GLN A 1092 -13.17 67.97 60.64
C GLN A 1092 -13.43 67.87 62.18
N GLU A 1093 -12.92 66.94 63.02
CA GLU A 1093 -12.03 65.74 62.99
C GLU A 1093 -12.48 64.80 64.16
N TYR A 1094 -11.84 63.73 64.69
CA TYR A 1094 -10.54 63.02 64.64
C TYR A 1094 -10.82 61.54 65.10
N LEU A 1095 -9.92 60.58 65.40
CA LEU A 1095 -8.46 60.41 65.59
C LEU A 1095 -7.91 59.45 64.47
N LYS A 1096 -6.62 59.13 64.24
CA LYS A 1096 -5.36 58.92 65.02
C LYS A 1096 -5.29 57.60 65.83
N GLU A 1097 -4.27 56.75 65.69
CA GLU A 1097 -3.09 56.64 64.77
C GLU A 1097 -2.47 55.22 64.89
N ASN A 1098 -1.45 54.70 64.16
CA ASN A 1098 -0.50 55.24 63.17
C ASN A 1098 0.00 54.13 62.19
N GLY A 1099 0.86 54.46 61.23
CA GLY A 1099 1.66 53.55 60.38
C GLY A 1099 3.15 53.55 60.80
N PRO A 1100 4.16 53.63 59.90
CA PRO A 1100 4.18 53.60 58.41
C PRO A 1100 5.17 52.46 57.91
N PRO A 1101 5.82 52.47 56.71
CA PRO A 1101 5.71 53.24 55.44
C PRO A 1101 5.36 52.37 54.18
N VAL A 1102 4.85 52.83 53.02
CA VAL A 1102 4.96 54.09 52.20
C VAL A 1102 6.23 54.09 51.31
N ASP A 1103 6.22 54.27 49.96
CA ASP A 1103 5.18 54.75 49.00
C ASP A 1103 5.36 54.26 47.51
N LYS A 1104 4.27 54.35 46.72
CA LYS A 1104 4.06 54.60 45.24
C LYS A 1104 4.95 54.05 44.07
N GLY A 1105 4.28 53.88 42.90
CA GLY A 1105 4.85 53.86 41.54
C GLY A 1105 3.82 53.48 40.44
N GLU A 1106 3.82 54.12 39.25
CA GLU A 1106 2.77 53.96 38.19
C GLU A 1106 3.30 53.46 36.81
N HIS A 1107 2.37 52.90 36.02
CA HIS A 1107 2.33 52.76 34.54
C HIS A 1107 3.55 52.25 33.72
N ASN A 1108 3.39 51.11 33.02
CA ASN A 1108 3.26 51.09 31.53
C ASN A 1108 2.96 49.69 30.92
N GLU A 1109 3.00 49.58 29.58
CA GLU A 1109 2.29 48.60 28.75
C GLU A 1109 2.97 47.23 28.48
N SER A 1110 2.11 46.21 28.33
CA SER A 1110 2.19 45.12 27.33
C SER A 1110 3.12 43.89 27.48
N THR A 1111 2.51 42.73 27.18
CA THR A 1111 3.09 41.48 26.61
C THR A 1111 4.09 40.60 27.38
N ALA A 1112 3.52 39.48 27.87
CA ALA A 1112 3.86 38.09 27.49
C ALA A 1112 4.69 37.19 28.45
N SER A 1113 4.36 35.89 28.35
CA SER A 1113 5.05 34.71 28.92
C SER A 1113 5.04 34.50 30.44
N ALA A 1114 4.11 33.65 30.91
CA ALA A 1114 4.16 32.96 32.20
C ALA A 1114 3.96 31.44 32.01
N ALA A 1115 4.39 30.62 32.96
CA ALA A 1115 4.47 29.16 32.86
C ALA A 1115 3.61 28.40 33.90
N MET A 1116 3.66 27.06 33.85
CA MET A 1116 3.05 26.09 34.78
C MET A 1116 3.30 26.33 36.29
N ASP A 1117 2.47 25.81 37.22
CA ASP A 1117 1.09 25.29 37.12
C ASP A 1117 0.22 25.82 38.30
N GLU A 1118 -0.21 25.16 39.39
CA GLU A 1118 -0.25 23.78 39.92
C GLU A 1118 -1.31 23.75 41.08
N ILE A 1119 -1.45 22.66 41.85
CA ILE A 1119 -2.19 22.56 43.15
C ILE A 1119 -3.73 22.47 42.96
N LYS A 1120 -4.47 21.44 43.41
CA LYS A 1120 -4.35 20.58 44.60
C LYS A 1120 -5.17 19.28 44.44
N ASP A 1121 -4.81 18.22 45.15
CA ASP A 1121 -5.74 17.13 45.51
C ASP A 1121 -5.35 16.48 46.86
N ALA A 1122 -6.27 15.78 47.54
CA ALA A 1122 -6.05 15.29 48.91
C ALA A 1122 -6.78 13.98 49.28
N VAL A 1123 -5.97 12.95 49.64
CA VAL A 1123 -6.01 12.01 50.80
C VAL A 1123 -7.37 11.80 51.55
N VAL A 1124 -7.75 10.60 52.07
CA VAL A 1124 -6.99 9.42 52.58
C VAL A 1124 -7.88 8.15 52.51
N ASP A 1125 -7.30 6.94 52.52
CA ASP A 1125 -7.61 5.92 53.55
C ASP A 1125 -6.43 4.92 53.77
N VAL A 1126 -6.46 4.08 54.83
CA VAL A 1126 -5.24 3.62 55.56
C VAL A 1126 -5.04 2.09 55.75
N ASP A 1127 -3.78 1.66 55.55
CA ASP A 1127 -2.97 0.50 56.07
C ASP A 1127 -3.56 -0.87 56.49
N VAL A 1128 -2.81 -1.95 56.20
CA VAL A 1128 -1.94 -2.69 57.18
C VAL A 1128 -1.10 -3.82 56.50
N LEU A 1129 0.11 -4.08 57.02
CA LEU A 1129 1.14 -5.05 56.57
C LEU A 1129 1.34 -6.18 57.64
N PRO A 1130 2.30 -7.16 57.58
CA PRO A 1130 3.42 -7.40 56.63
C PRO A 1130 3.68 -8.89 56.19
N ALA A 1131 4.66 -9.13 55.28
CA ALA A 1131 5.89 -9.94 55.54
C ALA A 1131 6.62 -10.56 54.29
N LYS A 1132 7.77 -9.95 53.92
CA LYS A 1132 9.07 -10.51 53.42
C LYS A 1132 9.19 -11.64 52.34
N ASN A 1133 10.14 -11.35 51.41
CA ASN A 1133 11.13 -12.24 50.75
C ASN A 1133 10.66 -13.18 49.61
N THR A 1134 11.43 -13.49 48.54
CA THR A 1134 12.83 -13.12 48.17
C THR A 1134 13.11 -13.20 46.64
N GLY A 1135 13.95 -12.30 46.09
CA GLY A 1135 14.67 -12.44 44.79
C GLY A 1135 13.83 -12.22 43.50
N GLY A 1136 14.31 -11.57 42.42
CA GLY A 1136 15.62 -10.95 42.11
C GLY A 1136 16.40 -11.71 41.01
N PHE A 1137 17.09 -11.08 40.05
CA PHE A 1137 17.25 -9.65 39.73
C PHE A 1137 17.71 -9.45 38.25
N THR A 1138 17.63 -8.23 37.74
CA THR A 1138 18.22 -7.72 36.46
C THR A 1138 19.75 -7.50 36.59
N SER A 1139 20.64 -7.34 35.59
CA SER A 1139 20.61 -7.25 34.10
C SER A 1139 22.06 -7.03 33.54
N PHE A 1140 22.21 -6.99 32.19
CA PHE A 1140 23.21 -6.24 31.38
C PHE A 1140 24.60 -6.80 30.97
N GLN A 1141 25.01 -6.31 29.77
CA GLN A 1141 26.36 -6.08 29.19
C GLN A 1141 27.17 -7.16 28.39
N VAL A 1142 27.01 -7.09 27.05
CA VAL A 1142 28.00 -6.63 26.03
C VAL A 1142 29.31 -7.42 25.76
N GLU A 1143 29.43 -7.85 24.48
CA GLU A 1143 30.63 -8.12 23.63
C GLU A 1143 31.82 -8.99 24.12
N LYS A 1144 32.14 -10.06 23.34
CA LYS A 1144 33.23 -9.97 22.33
C LYS A 1144 33.34 -11.12 21.30
N SER A 1145 33.52 -10.71 20.04
CA SER A 1145 34.34 -11.27 18.93
C SER A 1145 34.59 -12.78 18.72
N ALA A 1146 34.25 -13.21 17.48
CA ALA A 1146 35.01 -14.10 16.57
C ALA A 1146 35.07 -15.63 16.83
N GLY A 1147 34.94 -16.41 15.73
CA GLY A 1147 35.21 -17.87 15.70
C GLY A 1147 34.45 -18.64 14.61
N ASN A 1148 35.16 -19.09 13.57
CA ASN A 1148 34.67 -19.86 12.41
C ASN A 1148 33.84 -21.13 12.74
N GLY A 1149 33.00 -21.57 11.80
CA GLY A 1149 33.15 -22.95 11.29
C GLY A 1149 31.91 -23.81 10.95
N LEU A 1150 31.56 -23.85 9.64
CA LEU A 1150 31.28 -25.06 8.84
C LEU A 1150 30.08 -26.03 9.13
N LYS A 1151 29.38 -26.35 8.02
CA LYS A 1151 28.56 -27.57 7.72
C LYS A 1151 27.21 -27.72 8.47
N SER A 1152 26.10 -28.14 7.86
CA SER A 1152 25.77 -29.30 6.97
C SER A 1152 25.91 -30.65 7.71
N GLU A 1153 25.04 -31.66 7.56
CA GLU A 1153 23.96 -32.02 6.61
C GLU A 1153 22.65 -32.36 7.42
N GLU A 1154 21.38 -32.23 6.98
CA GLU A 1154 20.59 -32.84 5.87
C GLU A 1154 19.73 -34.07 6.32
N HIS A 1155 18.52 -34.24 5.74
CA HIS A 1155 17.64 -35.45 5.74
C HIS A 1155 17.08 -36.04 7.09
N ASP A 1156 15.95 -36.77 7.16
CA ASP A 1156 14.68 -36.76 6.39
C ASP A 1156 13.58 -37.58 7.15
N GLU A 1157 12.41 -37.75 6.52
CA GLU A 1157 11.31 -38.71 6.74
C GLU A 1157 10.49 -38.63 8.04
N SER A 1158 9.18 -38.95 8.05
CA SER A 1158 8.08 -38.87 7.07
C SER A 1158 6.76 -39.22 7.82
N ALA A 1159 5.63 -39.39 7.12
CA ALA A 1159 4.32 -39.89 7.63
C ALA A 1159 3.54 -38.98 8.62
N ALA A 1160 2.19 -38.90 8.57
CA ALA A 1160 1.24 -39.35 7.55
C ALA A 1160 -0.13 -38.61 7.63
N LEU A 1161 -0.84 -38.61 6.49
CA LEU A 1161 -2.30 -38.70 6.33
C LEU A 1161 -3.26 -38.02 7.35
N LEU A 1162 -4.11 -37.11 6.84
CA LEU A 1162 -5.50 -37.48 6.54
C LEU A 1162 -6.23 -36.46 5.64
N LYS A 1163 -7.37 -36.91 5.07
CA LYS A 1163 -8.16 -36.22 4.03
C LYS A 1163 -9.13 -35.19 4.62
N LYS A 1164 -9.34 -34.07 3.92
CA LYS A 1164 -10.62 -33.84 3.23
C LYS A 1164 -10.45 -32.92 2.02
#